data_AF-A0A0K8QWT1-F1
#
_entry.id   AF-A0A0K8QWT1-F1
#
_cell.length_a   1.000
_cell.length_b   1.000
_cell.length_c   1.000
_cell.angle_alpha   90.00
_cell.angle_beta   90.00
_cell.angle_gamma   90.00
#
_symmetry.space_group_name_H-M   'P 1'
#
loop_
_entity.id
_entity.type
_entity.pdbx_description
1 polymer ?
#
loop_
_entity_poly.entity_id
_entity_poly.type
_entity_poly.pdbx_seq_one_letter_code
_entity_poly.pdbx_strand_id
1 'polypeptide(L)'
;MRVTRTRLIPILFLLFLAAMNLQAQERGNIVEYFGRETVETIEEGNVSHLFRDGLVLPTGPTGGGVVPSRDIIAWQFATGSFVDPSDGKVVSTLGNDSLYVWRNISANGDGLIEGRQMRRSYLYTSLMANREDIVLLDARGHTRVYINGQPYEGDHYDFNYTLIPFKLKKGVNSFVYTPGRFGRVMSKLVVPRKPVMFTRRDMTLPSVLTGETADQWGAIRVINASEKDLDGLTIKCVLQSGEQASFEAGSVMALSVRKLKFIVPPTTFRQEDGKVKAELILTGRDGREIDRTEVELNQQDPNRHHERTFVSRVDGSVQYYSVAPSTNPGPDQALVLSVHGAGVEARNQARAYKQKDWLHLVAATNRRPYGFNWEEWGRIDGMEVLAEAKKVFKTKPELTYLTGHSMGGHGTWHLGVTFPDQWAAIAPCASYPDILGYRRDVRSTGFEEDSHFTMLQRSSNGGRTLSLKRNFLQSGIHILHGDEDTVVPTELARMMRKELGEFHPDFVYYEYPGGSHWYGDHSVDWHPIFTYFKWHTIPQVNEVNHLEFHTASPGISASNYWITIQQQEKPLEFSNVVFDRKNDTITGTLENVAMVTFHFSKLQPVGNPVVMIGDQTIRAEGRQDLTIKKVNGKWEVATLNTDEKYPARNGGIKSAFDNRVVLVYATGGSREENEWYRNRARFDGEAFLYKANGSFEIVSDQQFDPEKYKDRNVVLYGNADINKAWNLVLKDCPVKVQRNVIQFGNKTFTGDDLGTFFSYPRAGSGVATVGVVAGTGIRGMKAAYANDYFSGVSGLPDLLIFNTDYLKEGFDGILASGFFNNDWTIGEHMVTD
;
A
#
# COMPACT_ATOMS: atom_id res chain seq x y z
N MET A 1 -16.95 60.22 39.17
CA MET A 1 -18.32 60.02 38.66
C MET A 1 -18.25 58.95 37.57
N ARG A 2 -19.05 57.87 37.71
CA ARG A 2 -19.60 56.93 36.69
C ARG A 2 -19.04 57.01 35.25
N VAL A 3 -18.85 55.96 34.44
CA VAL A 3 -19.34 54.57 34.44
C VAL A 3 -18.66 53.81 33.29
N THR A 4 -18.43 52.52 33.55
CA THR A 4 -18.24 51.32 32.70
C THR A 4 -18.23 51.45 31.16
N ARG A 5 -17.21 50.82 30.52
CA ARG A 5 -17.33 50.22 29.18
C ARG A 5 -17.23 48.70 29.29
N THR A 6 -18.34 48.04 29.00
CA THR A 6 -18.55 46.60 28.92
C THR A 6 -17.86 46.02 27.68
N ARG A 7 -17.14 44.91 27.84
CA ARG A 7 -16.53 44.12 26.75
C ARG A 7 -17.61 43.26 26.08
N LEU A 8 -17.97 43.60 24.85
CA LEU A 8 -18.81 42.80 23.93
C LEU A 8 -17.88 42.12 22.90
N ILE A 9 -17.08 41.13 23.30
CA ILE A 9 -16.24 40.33 22.38
C ILE A 9 -16.27 38.79 22.59
N PRO A 10 -17.04 38.14 23.50
CA PRO A 10 -17.10 36.67 23.49
C PRO A 10 -18.20 36.08 22.58
N ILE A 11 -19.25 36.83 22.23
CA ILE A 11 -20.47 36.24 21.61
C ILE A 11 -20.35 36.08 20.09
N LEU A 12 -19.65 36.98 19.39
CA LEU A 12 -19.47 36.87 17.93
C LEU A 12 -18.52 35.73 17.53
N PHE A 13 -17.52 35.42 18.36
CA PHE A 13 -16.56 34.34 18.11
C PHE A 13 -17.19 32.96 18.33
N LEU A 14 -18.06 32.84 19.35
CA LEU A 14 -18.86 31.64 19.59
C LEU A 14 -19.91 31.38 18.50
N LEU A 15 -20.53 32.44 17.95
CA LEU A 15 -21.45 32.31 16.81
C LEU A 15 -20.72 31.96 15.51
N PHE A 16 -19.49 32.43 15.32
CA PHE A 16 -18.67 32.06 14.15
C PHE A 16 -18.23 30.58 14.23
N LEU A 17 -17.85 30.10 15.42
CA LEU A 17 -17.56 28.68 15.68
C LEU A 17 -18.80 27.78 15.53
N ALA A 18 -19.98 28.24 15.97
CA ALA A 18 -21.24 27.51 15.81
C ALA A 18 -21.71 27.47 14.35
N ALA A 19 -21.54 28.56 13.59
CA ALA A 19 -21.86 28.62 12.16
C ALA A 19 -20.89 27.76 11.32
N MET A 20 -19.61 27.70 11.69
CA MET A 20 -18.66 26.75 11.09
C MET A 20 -19.03 25.31 11.39
N ASN A 21 -19.48 24.99 12.62
CA ASN A 21 -19.97 23.65 12.95
C ASN A 21 -21.24 23.26 12.17
N LEU A 22 -22.18 24.19 11.95
CA LEU A 22 -23.41 23.93 11.19
C LEU A 22 -23.15 23.78 9.68
N GLN A 23 -22.27 24.59 9.07
CA GLN A 23 -21.87 24.39 7.67
C GLN A 23 -20.94 23.17 7.47
N ALA A 24 -20.19 22.78 8.50
CA ALA A 24 -19.38 21.55 8.51
C ALA A 24 -20.23 20.28 8.66
N GLN A 25 -21.39 20.36 9.32
CA GLN A 25 -22.33 19.26 9.43
C GLN A 25 -23.02 18.95 8.09
N GLU A 26 -23.22 19.95 7.23
CA GLU A 26 -23.80 19.78 5.87
C GLU A 26 -22.80 19.25 4.83
N ARG A 27 -21.48 19.35 5.09
CA ARG A 27 -20.42 18.83 4.20
C ARG A 27 -19.67 17.73 4.93
N GLY A 28 -20.13 16.49 4.85
CA GLY A 28 -19.53 15.29 5.47
C GLY A 28 -18.10 14.94 5.03
N ASN A 29 -17.16 15.88 5.13
CA ASN A 29 -15.79 15.77 4.67
C ASN A 29 -14.85 16.07 5.84
N ILE A 30 -14.77 15.10 6.76
CA ILE A 30 -13.84 15.06 7.90
C ILE A 30 -12.36 15.25 7.48
N VAL A 31 -12.10 15.05 6.18
CA VAL A 31 -10.84 15.21 5.44
C VAL A 31 -10.25 16.61 5.53
N GLU A 32 -11.09 17.64 5.67
CA GLU A 32 -10.62 19.03 5.76
C GLU A 32 -10.07 19.38 7.16
N TYR A 33 -10.35 18.55 8.17
CA TYR A 33 -10.02 18.81 9.57
C TYR A 33 -8.84 18.01 10.14
N PHE A 34 -8.45 16.87 9.55
CA PHE A 34 -7.55 15.89 10.22
C PHE A 34 -6.20 15.59 9.55
N GLY A 35 -5.70 16.44 8.66
CA GLY A 35 -4.26 16.43 8.34
C GLY A 35 -3.95 16.54 6.87
N ARG A 36 -3.78 17.77 6.40
CA ARG A 36 -3.22 18.02 5.09
C ARG A 36 -2.02 18.94 5.23
N GLU A 37 -0.85 18.34 5.36
CA GLU A 37 0.39 19.05 5.04
C GLU A 37 0.43 19.19 3.51
N THR A 38 -0.26 20.20 2.98
CA THR A 38 -0.13 20.58 1.57
C THR A 38 1.04 21.51 1.39
N VAL A 39 1.81 21.30 0.32
CA VAL A 39 2.89 22.21 -0.05
C VAL A 39 2.32 23.37 -0.88
N GLU A 40 2.39 24.59 -0.35
CA GLU A 40 1.84 25.77 -1.03
C GLU A 40 2.87 26.55 -1.85
N THR A 41 4.15 26.44 -1.49
CA THR A 41 5.25 27.17 -2.12
C THR A 41 6.16 26.26 -2.95
N ILE A 42 6.77 26.83 -4.00
CA ILE A 42 7.80 26.16 -4.80
C ILE A 42 9.16 26.74 -4.38
N GLU A 43 10.03 25.88 -3.86
CA GLU A 43 11.41 26.24 -3.48
C GLU A 43 12.44 25.61 -4.42
N GLU A 44 11.99 24.70 -5.29
CA GLU A 44 12.83 23.88 -6.16
C GLU A 44 13.31 24.64 -7.41
N GLY A 45 12.78 25.84 -7.68
CA GLY A 45 13.15 26.61 -8.85
C GLY A 45 12.17 27.74 -9.15
N ASN A 46 12.24 28.26 -10.38
CA ASN A 46 11.38 29.35 -10.84
C ASN A 46 10.28 28.82 -11.75
N VAL A 47 9.03 29.21 -11.50
CA VAL A 47 7.90 28.88 -12.38
C VAL A 47 8.11 29.56 -13.72
N SER A 48 8.30 28.77 -14.79
CA SER A 48 8.45 29.27 -16.17
C SER A 48 7.14 29.29 -16.94
N HIS A 49 6.18 28.45 -16.56
CA HIS A 49 4.89 28.35 -17.22
C HIS A 49 3.80 27.89 -16.26
N LEU A 50 2.60 28.46 -16.41
CA LEU A 50 1.37 28.03 -15.73
C LEU A 50 0.36 27.70 -16.83
N PHE A 51 -0.10 26.45 -16.87
CA PHE A 51 -1.09 26.01 -17.85
C PHE A 51 -2.47 26.54 -17.45
N ARG A 52 -2.96 27.53 -18.18
CA ARG A 52 -4.27 28.15 -17.93
C ARG A 52 -5.37 27.63 -18.84
N ASP A 53 -5.03 27.05 -19.97
CA ASP A 53 -6.00 26.59 -20.97
C ASP A 53 -5.77 25.14 -21.33
N GLY A 54 -6.85 24.44 -21.68
CA GLY A 54 -6.80 23.05 -22.10
C GLY A 54 -8.08 22.59 -22.75
N LEU A 55 -8.10 21.30 -23.07
CA LEU A 55 -9.25 20.59 -23.60
C LEU A 55 -9.67 19.52 -22.60
N VAL A 56 -10.96 19.37 -22.35
CA VAL A 56 -11.53 18.34 -21.47
C VAL A 56 -12.27 17.29 -22.30
N LEU A 57 -12.07 16.02 -21.98
CA LEU A 57 -12.83 14.89 -22.53
C LEU A 57 -13.60 14.21 -21.39
N PRO A 58 -14.95 14.25 -21.36
CA PRO A 58 -15.75 13.77 -20.24
C PRO A 58 -15.93 12.24 -20.22
N THR A 59 -14.84 11.51 -20.42
CA THR A 59 -14.76 10.06 -20.30
C THR A 59 -13.37 9.68 -19.77
N GLY A 60 -13.21 9.56 -18.46
CA GLY A 60 -11.94 9.15 -17.84
C GLY A 60 -11.76 7.63 -17.86
N PRO A 61 -10.63 7.12 -17.34
CA PRO A 61 -10.44 5.69 -17.16
C PRO A 61 -11.59 5.10 -16.35
N THR A 62 -12.06 3.92 -16.76
CA THR A 62 -13.13 3.17 -16.06
C THR A 62 -12.58 1.85 -15.54
N GLY A 63 -13.31 1.18 -14.64
CA GLY A 63 -12.83 -0.04 -13.95
C GLY A 63 -12.45 0.24 -12.49
N GLY A 64 -11.65 -0.65 -11.92
CA GLY A 64 -11.21 -0.61 -10.53
C GLY A 64 -11.73 -1.79 -9.70
N GLY A 65 -11.06 -2.07 -8.58
CA GLY A 65 -11.29 -3.31 -7.84
C GLY A 65 -10.84 -4.51 -8.67
N VAL A 66 -11.67 -5.56 -8.72
CA VAL A 66 -11.44 -6.79 -9.50
C VAL A 66 -11.67 -6.62 -11.00
N VAL A 67 -12.18 -5.47 -11.46
CA VAL A 67 -12.44 -5.20 -12.88
C VAL A 67 -11.24 -4.46 -13.49
N PRO A 68 -10.64 -4.99 -14.58
CA PRO A 68 -9.59 -4.34 -15.35
C PRO A 68 -9.87 -2.87 -15.65
N SER A 69 -8.85 -2.02 -15.53
CA SER A 69 -8.96 -0.63 -15.95
C SER A 69 -9.03 -0.54 -17.49
N ARG A 70 -10.05 0.17 -17.99
CA ARG A 70 -10.15 0.58 -19.39
C ARG A 70 -9.73 2.04 -19.53
N ASP A 71 -8.73 2.31 -20.34
CA ASP A 71 -8.16 3.63 -20.61
C ASP A 71 -7.97 3.80 -22.13
N ILE A 72 -8.93 4.49 -22.75
CA ILE A 72 -8.93 4.71 -24.20
C ILE A 72 -7.74 5.56 -24.67
N ILE A 73 -7.25 6.48 -23.85
CA ILE A 73 -6.10 7.32 -24.21
C ILE A 73 -4.80 6.50 -24.13
N ALA A 74 -4.65 5.66 -23.10
CA ALA A 74 -3.58 4.69 -23.01
C ALA A 74 -3.59 3.75 -24.23
N TRP A 75 -4.76 3.24 -24.64
CA TRP A 75 -4.92 2.41 -25.83
C TRP A 75 -4.51 3.17 -27.10
N GLN A 76 -4.88 4.44 -27.25
CA GLN A 76 -4.48 5.27 -28.38
C GLN A 76 -2.95 5.49 -28.42
N PHE A 77 -2.31 5.70 -27.27
CA PHE A 77 -0.85 5.76 -27.18
C PHE A 77 -0.19 4.41 -27.52
N ALA A 78 -0.76 3.30 -27.05
CA ALA A 78 -0.25 1.96 -27.31
C ALA A 78 -0.31 1.59 -28.79
N THR A 79 -1.40 1.95 -29.47
CA THR A 79 -1.63 1.68 -30.90
C THR A 79 -1.03 2.72 -31.84
N GLY A 80 -0.47 3.81 -31.31
CA GLY A 80 0.06 4.92 -32.11
C GLY A 80 -1.04 5.76 -32.80
N SER A 81 -2.30 5.61 -32.38
CA SER A 81 -3.45 6.33 -32.94
C SER A 81 -3.76 7.65 -32.21
N PHE A 82 -3.07 7.96 -31.12
CA PHE A 82 -3.23 9.24 -30.43
C PHE A 82 -2.80 10.39 -31.32
N VAL A 83 -3.69 11.36 -31.50
CA VAL A 83 -3.42 12.61 -32.21
C VAL A 83 -3.90 13.74 -31.31
N ASP A 84 -3.06 14.75 -31.12
CA ASP A 84 -3.35 15.94 -30.33
C ASP A 84 -4.80 16.43 -30.59
N PRO A 85 -5.60 16.64 -29.53
CA PRO A 85 -7.00 16.98 -29.68
C PRO A 85 -7.18 18.45 -30.07
N SER A 86 -8.34 18.75 -30.64
CA SER A 86 -8.83 20.09 -30.91
C SER A 86 -10.27 20.21 -30.39
N ASP A 87 -10.73 21.43 -30.12
CA ASP A 87 -12.12 21.66 -29.73
C ASP A 87 -13.09 21.08 -30.78
N GLY A 88 -14.13 20.40 -30.31
CA GLY A 88 -15.11 19.73 -31.17
C GLY A 88 -14.68 18.38 -31.75
N LYS A 89 -13.43 17.94 -31.53
CA LYS A 89 -12.96 16.63 -32.01
C LYS A 89 -13.66 15.50 -31.26
N VAL A 90 -14.26 14.59 -32.02
CA VAL A 90 -14.95 13.42 -31.50
C VAL A 90 -13.95 12.30 -31.21
N VAL A 91 -14.12 11.65 -30.06
CA VAL A 91 -13.50 10.38 -29.71
C VAL A 91 -14.62 9.36 -29.59
N SER A 92 -14.63 8.37 -30.49
CA SER A 92 -15.51 7.22 -30.34
C SER A 92 -15.00 6.35 -29.20
N THR A 93 -15.87 5.96 -28.27
CA THR A 93 -15.52 5.04 -27.20
C THR A 93 -16.44 3.81 -27.19
N LEU A 94 -15.86 2.69 -26.78
CA LEU A 94 -16.44 1.48 -26.18
C LEU A 94 -17.93 1.20 -26.42
N GLY A 95 -18.23 0.23 -27.29
CA GLY A 95 -19.37 -0.71 -27.22
C GLY A 95 -20.81 -0.18 -27.21
N ASN A 96 -21.04 1.11 -26.96
CA ASN A 96 -22.34 1.72 -26.67
C ASN A 96 -22.67 2.90 -27.61
N ASP A 97 -22.07 2.98 -28.79
CA ASP A 97 -22.24 4.08 -29.77
C ASP A 97 -22.02 5.51 -29.18
N SER A 98 -21.41 5.61 -28.00
CA SER A 98 -21.28 6.87 -27.28
C SER A 98 -20.11 7.67 -27.83
N LEU A 99 -20.42 8.87 -28.34
CA LEU A 99 -19.46 9.81 -28.89
C LEU A 99 -19.12 10.87 -27.84
N TYR A 100 -17.87 10.89 -27.38
CA TYR A 100 -17.36 11.95 -26.52
C TYR A 100 -16.64 13.01 -27.33
N VAL A 101 -16.65 14.24 -26.87
CA VAL A 101 -16.12 15.40 -27.61
C VAL A 101 -15.16 16.17 -26.72
N TRP A 102 -13.98 16.50 -27.26
CA TRP A 102 -13.05 17.41 -26.60
C TRP A 102 -13.63 18.82 -26.60
N ARG A 103 -13.62 19.48 -25.44
CA ARG A 103 -14.14 20.85 -25.26
C ARG A 103 -13.13 21.75 -24.59
N ASN A 104 -13.06 23.02 -25.00
CA ASN A 104 -12.22 24.00 -24.32
C ASN A 104 -12.62 24.15 -22.84
N ILE A 105 -11.60 24.29 -21.99
CA ILE A 105 -11.74 24.64 -20.58
C ILE A 105 -10.58 25.56 -20.19
N SER A 106 -10.88 26.56 -19.36
CA SER A 106 -9.89 27.51 -18.86
C SER A 106 -9.85 27.49 -17.34
N ALA A 107 -8.69 27.79 -16.80
CA ALA A 107 -8.44 27.90 -15.38
C ALA A 107 -9.14 29.13 -14.80
N ASN A 108 -9.49 29.05 -13.52
CA ASN A 108 -9.92 30.20 -12.75
C ASN A 108 -8.75 31.18 -12.49
N GLY A 109 -9.01 32.26 -11.72
CA GLY A 109 -8.00 33.28 -11.40
C GLY A 109 -6.72 32.70 -10.80
N ASP A 110 -6.85 31.67 -9.96
CA ASP A 110 -5.75 31.01 -9.24
C ASP A 110 -4.96 30.00 -10.09
N GLY A 111 -5.34 29.82 -11.36
CA GLY A 111 -4.70 28.84 -12.26
C GLY A 111 -5.18 27.41 -12.04
N LEU A 112 -6.35 27.22 -11.43
CA LEU A 112 -6.97 25.92 -11.23
C LEU A 112 -8.02 25.65 -12.32
N ILE A 113 -7.88 24.54 -13.04
CA ILE A 113 -8.87 24.04 -13.99
C ILE A 113 -9.80 23.10 -13.22
N GLU A 114 -11.06 23.50 -13.03
CA GLU A 114 -12.01 22.77 -12.19
C GLU A 114 -13.42 22.69 -12.82
N GLY A 115 -14.22 21.73 -12.36
CA GLY A 115 -15.61 21.60 -12.76
C GLY A 115 -16.19 20.25 -12.34
N ARG A 116 -17.52 20.14 -12.27
CA ARG A 116 -18.18 18.88 -11.88
C ARG A 116 -17.78 17.73 -12.83
N GLN A 117 -17.65 18.02 -14.12
CA GLN A 117 -17.22 17.08 -15.16
C GLN A 117 -15.80 16.55 -14.93
N MET A 118 -14.89 17.37 -14.39
CA MET A 118 -13.47 17.04 -14.23
C MET A 118 -13.22 15.86 -13.28
N ARG A 119 -14.21 15.48 -12.44
CA ARG A 119 -14.12 14.26 -11.61
C ARG A 119 -14.01 12.97 -12.42
N ARG A 120 -14.36 13.00 -13.70
CA ARG A 120 -14.35 11.84 -14.60
C ARG A 120 -13.84 12.21 -15.99
N SER A 121 -13.00 13.24 -16.12
CA SER A 121 -12.51 13.69 -17.43
C SER A 121 -11.02 13.54 -17.56
N TYR A 122 -10.55 13.33 -18.79
CA TYR A 122 -9.18 13.69 -19.15
C TYR A 122 -9.07 15.21 -19.34
N LEU A 123 -7.89 15.74 -19.05
CA LEU A 123 -7.49 17.10 -19.40
C LEU A 123 -6.25 17.04 -20.29
N TYR A 124 -6.33 17.68 -21.46
CA TYR A 124 -5.19 17.88 -22.35
C TYR A 124 -4.74 19.34 -22.28
N THR A 125 -3.43 19.55 -22.21
CA THR A 125 -2.79 20.85 -22.46
C THR A 125 -1.46 20.63 -23.19
N SER A 126 -0.87 21.69 -23.73
CA SER A 126 0.37 21.59 -24.49
C SER A 126 1.23 22.85 -24.37
N LEU A 127 2.52 22.69 -24.65
CA LEU A 127 3.48 23.79 -24.70
C LEU A 127 4.34 23.68 -25.97
N MET A 128 4.42 24.78 -26.72
CA MET A 128 5.41 24.92 -27.80
C MET A 128 6.74 25.41 -27.22
N ALA A 129 7.76 24.55 -27.21
CA ALA A 129 9.09 24.88 -26.71
C ALA A 129 10.06 25.19 -27.86
N ASN A 130 10.82 26.28 -27.74
CA ASN A 130 11.76 26.73 -28.77
C ASN A 130 13.09 25.94 -28.79
N ARG A 131 13.39 25.22 -27.71
CA ARG A 131 14.59 24.40 -27.51
C ARG A 131 14.28 23.22 -26.60
N GLU A 132 15.21 22.28 -26.54
CA GLU A 132 15.21 21.28 -25.47
C GLU A 132 15.66 21.92 -24.16
N ASP A 133 15.01 21.54 -23.06
CA ASP A 133 15.35 22.01 -21.71
C ASP A 133 14.92 20.96 -20.68
N ILE A 134 15.52 20.95 -19.49
CA ILE A 134 15.08 20.08 -18.39
C ILE A 134 14.26 20.92 -17.41
N VAL A 135 13.04 20.48 -17.15
CA VAL A 135 12.11 21.16 -16.25
C VAL A 135 11.47 20.17 -15.29
N LEU A 136 10.85 20.68 -14.23
CA LEU A 136 9.97 19.92 -13.35
C LEU A 136 8.53 20.23 -13.71
N LEU A 137 7.69 19.20 -13.82
CA LEU A 137 6.24 19.35 -13.76
C LEU A 137 5.81 19.37 -12.28
N ASP A 138 5.30 20.51 -11.83
CA ASP A 138 4.60 20.68 -10.55
C ASP A 138 3.11 20.70 -10.83
N ALA A 139 2.44 19.57 -10.64
CA ALA A 139 1.04 19.41 -10.97
C ALA A 139 0.29 18.62 -9.88
N ARG A 140 -0.95 19.04 -9.62
CA ARG A 140 -1.82 18.43 -8.60
C ARG A 140 -3.24 18.15 -9.10
N GLY A 141 -3.89 17.16 -8.50
CA GLY A 141 -5.33 16.90 -8.67
C GLY A 141 -5.67 15.92 -9.79
N HIS A 142 -4.66 15.22 -10.29
CA HIS A 142 -4.75 14.18 -11.31
C HIS A 142 -4.13 12.88 -10.77
N THR A 143 -4.59 11.73 -11.25
CA THR A 143 -4.01 10.43 -10.82
C THR A 143 -2.70 10.12 -11.53
N ARG A 144 -2.66 10.41 -12.83
CA ARG A 144 -1.55 10.15 -13.76
C ARG A 144 -1.50 11.22 -14.83
N VAL A 145 -0.30 11.48 -15.35
CA VAL A 145 -0.08 12.35 -16.49
C VAL A 145 0.72 11.61 -17.56
N TYR A 146 0.29 11.72 -18.81
CA TYR A 146 1.06 11.30 -19.97
C TYR A 146 1.79 12.51 -20.54
N ILE A 147 3.12 12.53 -20.44
CA ILE A 147 3.96 13.57 -21.04
C ILE A 147 4.54 13.01 -22.34
N ASN A 148 4.11 13.55 -23.49
CA ASN A 148 4.50 13.04 -24.81
C ASN A 148 4.23 11.52 -24.96
N GLY A 149 3.14 11.03 -24.38
CA GLY A 149 2.73 9.61 -24.39
C GLY A 149 3.41 8.71 -23.35
N GLN A 150 4.33 9.23 -22.53
CA GLN A 150 4.97 8.48 -21.45
C GLN A 150 4.24 8.71 -20.12
N PRO A 151 3.87 7.65 -19.38
CA PRO A 151 3.14 7.79 -18.12
C PRO A 151 4.06 8.20 -16.95
N TYR A 152 3.50 9.01 -16.06
CA TYR A 152 4.07 9.41 -14.77
C TYR A 152 2.97 9.39 -13.70
N GLU A 153 3.35 9.15 -12.44
CA GLU A 153 2.40 9.23 -11.32
C GLU A 153 2.04 10.69 -11.05
N GLY A 154 0.77 10.94 -10.75
CA GLY A 154 0.27 12.27 -10.43
C GLY A 154 0.22 12.57 -8.93
N ASP A 155 -0.69 13.47 -8.56
CA ASP A 155 -1.01 13.79 -7.17
C ASP A 155 -2.53 13.73 -6.98
N HIS A 156 -3.01 12.50 -6.87
CA HIS A 156 -4.44 12.17 -6.83
C HIS A 156 -5.21 12.89 -5.71
N TYR A 157 -4.55 13.09 -4.56
CA TYR A 157 -5.09 13.68 -3.34
C TYR A 157 -4.66 15.14 -3.14
N ASP A 158 -4.12 15.81 -4.16
CA ASP A 158 -3.74 17.23 -4.18
C ASP A 158 -2.75 17.65 -3.04
N PHE A 159 -1.91 16.75 -2.53
CA PHE A 159 -0.93 17.04 -1.46
C PHE A 159 0.17 18.02 -1.91
N ASN A 160 0.34 18.13 -3.23
CA ASN A 160 1.41 18.84 -3.92
C ASN A 160 2.80 18.25 -3.64
N TYR A 161 2.88 16.93 -3.47
CA TYR A 161 4.13 16.21 -3.27
C TYR A 161 4.82 15.91 -4.60
N THR A 162 4.07 15.63 -5.65
CA THR A 162 4.66 15.14 -6.90
C THR A 162 5.41 16.25 -7.65
N LEU A 163 6.66 15.94 -8.03
CA LEU A 163 7.51 16.78 -8.86
C LEU A 163 8.18 15.85 -9.88
N ILE A 164 7.90 16.04 -11.16
CA ILE A 164 8.38 15.15 -12.22
C ILE A 164 9.45 15.86 -13.04
N PRO A 165 10.74 15.54 -12.88
CA PRO A 165 11.77 15.98 -13.81
C PRO A 165 11.61 15.29 -15.16
N PHE A 166 11.56 16.07 -16.23
CA PHE A 166 11.52 15.54 -17.59
C PHE A 166 12.22 16.48 -18.57
N LYS A 167 12.52 15.95 -19.76
CA LYS A 167 13.13 16.71 -20.85
C LYS A 167 12.05 17.25 -21.78
N LEU A 168 11.92 18.57 -21.86
CA LEU A 168 11.15 19.23 -22.91
C LEU A 168 11.81 18.97 -24.25
N LYS A 169 11.01 18.60 -25.25
CA LYS A 169 11.44 18.49 -26.64
C LYS A 169 11.28 19.84 -27.31
N LYS A 170 12.18 20.18 -28.25
CA LYS A 170 11.91 21.30 -29.16
C LYS A 170 10.64 20.99 -29.97
N GLY A 171 9.71 21.94 -30.05
CA GLY A 171 8.39 21.75 -30.65
C GLY A 171 7.29 21.57 -29.61
N VAL A 172 6.20 20.93 -30.02
CA VAL A 172 5.02 20.72 -29.16
C VAL A 172 5.33 19.62 -28.13
N ASN A 173 5.03 19.91 -26.87
CA ASN A 173 5.01 18.95 -25.78
C ASN A 173 3.56 18.80 -25.28
N SER A 174 3.04 17.58 -25.29
CA SER A 174 1.67 17.27 -24.89
C SER A 174 1.61 16.70 -23.48
N PHE A 175 0.56 17.09 -22.75
CA PHE A 175 0.27 16.63 -21.39
C PHE A 175 -1.18 16.17 -21.32
N VAL A 176 -1.41 14.89 -21.01
CA VAL A 176 -2.77 14.35 -20.78
C VAL A 176 -2.90 13.88 -19.34
N TYR A 177 -3.74 14.56 -18.56
CA TYR A 177 -4.03 14.24 -17.17
C TYR A 177 -5.27 13.36 -17.08
N THR A 178 -5.19 12.32 -16.27
CA THR A 178 -6.32 11.50 -15.83
C THR A 178 -7.03 12.14 -14.62
N PRO A 179 -8.32 11.89 -14.39
CA PRO A 179 -9.04 12.50 -13.29
C PRO A 179 -8.48 12.11 -11.92
N GLY A 180 -8.37 13.06 -10.99
CA GLY A 180 -8.08 12.83 -9.57
C GLY A 180 -9.32 12.93 -8.68
N ARG A 181 -9.12 12.88 -7.34
CA ARG A 181 -10.22 12.77 -6.36
C ARG A 181 -11.22 13.94 -6.41
N PHE A 182 -10.71 15.16 -6.57
CA PHE A 182 -11.50 16.37 -6.32
C PHE A 182 -12.06 17.02 -7.59
N GLY A 183 -11.71 16.52 -8.78
CA GLY A 183 -12.19 17.09 -10.05
C GLY A 183 -11.63 18.48 -10.34
N ARG A 184 -10.35 18.69 -10.03
CA ARG A 184 -9.62 19.93 -10.30
C ARG A 184 -8.17 19.60 -10.60
N VAL A 185 -7.53 20.37 -11.48
CA VAL A 185 -6.11 20.19 -11.83
C VAL A 185 -5.43 21.55 -11.88
N MET A 186 -4.25 21.65 -11.28
CA MET A 186 -3.32 22.76 -11.47
C MET A 186 -2.01 22.20 -12.00
N SER A 187 -1.41 22.85 -12.99
CA SER A 187 -0.17 22.38 -13.61
C SER A 187 0.77 23.52 -13.95
N LYS A 188 2.04 23.37 -13.58
CA LYS A 188 3.10 24.36 -13.74
C LYS A 188 4.37 23.69 -14.23
N LEU A 189 5.17 24.41 -15.02
CA LEU A 189 6.56 24.05 -15.28
C LEU A 189 7.49 24.90 -14.43
N VAL A 190 8.46 24.26 -13.81
CA VAL A 190 9.47 24.87 -12.96
C VAL A 190 10.83 24.60 -13.55
N VAL A 191 11.61 25.66 -13.79
CA VAL A 191 13.03 25.53 -14.13
C VAL A 191 13.79 25.25 -12.83
N PRO A 192 14.44 24.08 -12.71
CA PRO A 192 15.08 23.67 -11.45
C PRO A 192 16.24 24.60 -11.10
N ARG A 193 16.39 24.94 -9.80
CA ARG A 193 17.49 25.80 -9.33
C ARG A 193 18.87 25.15 -9.47
N LYS A 194 18.91 23.81 -9.47
CA LYS A 194 20.11 22.98 -9.63
C LYS A 194 19.76 21.70 -10.39
N PRO A 195 20.73 21.09 -11.11
CA PRO A 195 20.50 19.78 -11.76
C PRO A 195 20.19 18.66 -10.78
N VAL A 196 20.71 18.74 -9.56
CA VAL A 196 20.43 17.79 -8.47
C VAL A 196 20.23 18.57 -7.18
N MET A 197 19.17 18.26 -6.43
CA MET A 197 18.83 19.00 -5.21
C MET A 197 17.95 18.21 -4.26
N PHE A 198 17.95 18.62 -3.00
CA PHE A 198 16.92 18.25 -2.04
C PHE A 198 15.61 18.99 -2.33
N THR A 199 14.50 18.34 -2.01
CA THR A 199 13.21 18.99 -1.76
C THR A 199 12.74 18.63 -0.35
N ARG A 200 12.23 19.63 0.36
CA ARG A 200 11.67 19.49 1.72
C ARG A 200 10.22 19.02 1.71
N ARG A 201 9.64 18.80 0.52
CA ARG A 201 8.30 18.24 0.38
C ARG A 201 8.29 16.80 0.88
N ASP A 202 7.29 16.47 1.68
CA ASP A 202 7.00 15.09 2.08
C ASP A 202 8.22 14.42 2.77
N MET A 203 8.74 15.01 3.84
CA MET A 203 9.82 14.40 4.63
C MET A 203 9.27 13.38 5.62
N THR A 204 10.06 12.35 5.95
CA THR A 204 9.77 11.43 7.04
C THR A 204 10.81 11.64 8.13
N LEU A 205 10.42 12.32 9.20
CA LEU A 205 11.33 12.73 10.29
C LEU A 205 10.88 12.12 11.62
N PRO A 206 11.83 11.67 12.46
CA PRO A 206 11.53 11.23 13.82
C PRO A 206 11.31 12.43 14.75
N SER A 207 10.73 12.18 15.92
CA SER A 207 10.98 13.06 17.07
C SER A 207 12.35 12.74 17.67
N VAL A 208 13.17 13.76 17.91
CA VAL A 208 14.40 13.63 18.70
C VAL A 208 14.00 13.49 20.16
N LEU A 209 14.11 12.27 20.71
CA LEU A 209 13.63 11.99 22.06
C LEU A 209 14.72 12.27 23.10
N THR A 210 14.36 13.06 24.11
CA THR A 210 15.28 13.42 25.19
C THR A 210 15.71 12.16 25.96
N GLY A 211 17.03 11.93 26.06
CA GLY A 211 17.61 10.80 26.77
C GLY A 211 17.72 9.50 25.96
N GLU A 212 17.23 9.47 24.72
CA GLU A 212 17.46 8.35 23.81
C GLU A 212 18.86 8.47 23.16
N THR A 213 19.61 7.38 23.17
CA THR A 213 21.02 7.36 22.71
C THR A 213 21.23 6.60 21.40
N ALA A 214 20.15 6.06 20.83
CA ALA A 214 20.20 5.35 19.57
C ALA A 214 20.07 6.32 18.39
N ASP A 215 20.78 6.02 17.31
CA ASP A 215 20.56 6.65 16.02
C ASP A 215 19.12 6.47 15.56
N GLN A 216 18.55 7.53 15.00
CA GLN A 216 17.20 7.52 14.44
C GLN A 216 17.25 7.67 12.92
N TRP A 217 16.21 7.19 12.23
CA TRP A 217 16.11 7.32 10.78
C TRP A 217 15.31 8.53 10.37
N GLY A 218 15.82 9.30 9.42
CA GLY A 218 15.06 10.29 8.66
C GLY A 218 15.08 9.95 7.17
N ALA A 219 14.16 10.55 6.41
CA ALA A 219 14.19 10.48 4.96
C ALA A 219 13.74 11.78 4.29
N ILE A 220 14.42 12.13 3.20
CA ILE A 220 14.22 13.33 2.39
C ILE A 220 14.31 12.99 0.91
N ARG A 221 13.62 13.76 0.07
CA ARG A 221 13.60 13.51 -1.38
C ARG A 221 14.74 14.23 -2.08
N VAL A 222 15.36 13.52 -3.02
CA VAL A 222 16.38 14.04 -3.94
C VAL A 222 15.80 14.03 -5.34
N ILE A 223 15.84 15.18 -5.99
CA ILE A 223 15.45 15.38 -7.38
C ILE A 223 16.71 15.29 -8.24
N ASN A 224 16.71 14.37 -9.20
CA ASN A 224 17.72 14.32 -10.26
C ASN A 224 17.14 14.88 -11.55
N ALA A 225 17.26 16.19 -11.74
CA ALA A 225 16.92 16.90 -12.96
C ALA A 225 18.11 16.94 -13.95
N SER A 226 18.75 15.79 -14.15
CA SER A 226 19.83 15.60 -15.12
C SER A 226 19.63 14.31 -15.92
N GLU A 227 20.31 14.19 -17.06
CA GLU A 227 20.28 13.00 -17.91
C GLU A 227 21.25 11.88 -17.45
N LYS A 228 21.90 12.04 -16.29
CA LYS A 228 22.87 11.08 -15.75
C LYS A 228 22.32 10.41 -14.50
N ASP A 229 22.52 9.10 -14.40
CA ASP A 229 22.27 8.37 -13.15
C ASP A 229 23.27 8.81 -12.08
N LEU A 230 22.81 8.86 -10.84
CA LEU A 230 23.63 9.21 -9.67
C LEU A 230 23.79 7.96 -8.81
N ASP A 231 25.02 7.59 -8.48
CA ASP A 231 25.33 6.42 -7.65
C ASP A 231 26.27 6.78 -6.50
N GLY A 232 26.19 6.00 -5.41
CA GLY A 232 27.05 6.19 -4.24
C GLY A 232 26.81 7.54 -3.55
N LEU A 233 25.56 8.02 -3.55
CA LEU A 233 25.19 9.23 -2.84
C LEU A 233 25.30 9.01 -1.35
N THR A 234 25.82 10.00 -0.63
CA THR A 234 25.88 10.01 0.83
C THR A 234 25.12 11.22 1.35
N ILE A 235 24.29 11.01 2.38
CA ILE A 235 23.64 12.10 3.12
C ILE A 235 24.29 12.19 4.49
N LYS A 236 24.85 13.35 4.78
CA LYS A 236 25.36 13.72 6.11
C LYS A 236 24.34 14.61 6.81
N CYS A 237 23.99 14.26 8.05
CA CYS A 237 23.17 15.07 8.94
C CYS A 237 24.07 15.70 10.01
N VAL A 238 23.96 17.00 10.24
CA VAL A 238 24.67 17.73 11.29
C VAL A 238 23.63 18.50 12.11
N LEU A 239 23.49 18.15 13.39
CA LEU A 239 22.63 18.90 14.29
C LEU A 239 23.28 20.24 14.64
N GLN A 240 22.45 21.25 14.93
CA GLN A 240 22.94 22.57 15.38
C GLN A 240 23.81 22.52 16.65
N SER A 241 23.70 21.45 17.43
CA SER A 241 24.51 21.15 18.62
C SER A 241 25.87 20.52 18.29
N GLY A 242 26.11 20.14 17.03
CA GLY A 242 27.40 19.68 16.50
C GLY A 242 27.50 18.17 16.27
N GLU A 243 26.58 17.36 16.79
CA GLU A 243 26.53 15.92 16.51
C GLU A 243 26.24 15.68 15.02
N GLN A 244 26.87 14.66 14.45
CA GLN A 244 26.77 14.39 13.03
C GLN A 244 26.79 12.89 12.74
N ALA A 245 26.06 12.49 11.70
CA ALA A 245 26.07 11.14 11.16
C ALA A 245 26.08 11.17 9.63
N SER A 246 26.59 10.13 8.99
CA SER A 246 26.62 10.01 7.52
C SER A 246 26.15 8.62 7.09
N PHE A 247 25.39 8.55 6.01
CA PHE A 247 24.84 7.31 5.50
C PHE A 247 24.95 7.22 3.97
N GLU A 248 25.41 6.08 3.45
CA GLU A 248 25.40 5.78 2.00
C GLU A 248 23.95 5.56 1.54
N ALA A 249 23.35 6.63 1.05
CA ALA A 249 21.94 6.73 0.74
C ALA A 249 21.53 6.02 -0.56
N GLY A 250 22.49 5.66 -1.41
CA GLY A 250 22.29 4.85 -2.62
C GLY A 250 22.32 5.65 -3.91
N SER A 251 21.37 5.39 -4.81
CA SER A 251 21.33 5.93 -6.17
C SER A 251 20.01 6.63 -6.51
N VAL A 252 20.05 7.54 -7.48
CA VAL A 252 18.87 8.19 -8.07
C VAL A 252 19.02 8.21 -9.59
N MET A 253 18.09 7.55 -10.29
CA MET A 253 18.08 7.50 -11.75
C MET A 253 17.97 8.91 -12.35
N ALA A 254 18.54 9.12 -13.54
CA ALA A 254 18.32 10.29 -14.36
C ALA A 254 16.84 10.63 -14.50
N LEU A 255 16.51 11.92 -14.45
CA LEU A 255 15.15 12.44 -14.58
C LEU A 255 14.16 11.72 -13.66
N SER A 256 14.50 11.57 -12.38
CA SER A 256 13.61 10.96 -11.38
C SER A 256 13.71 11.65 -10.02
N VAL A 257 12.74 11.37 -9.15
CA VAL A 257 12.77 11.76 -7.74
C VAL A 257 12.74 10.51 -6.90
N ARG A 258 13.63 10.43 -5.90
CA ARG A 258 13.66 9.32 -4.95
C ARG A 258 13.76 9.84 -3.52
N LYS A 259 13.05 9.20 -2.59
CA LYS A 259 13.16 9.46 -1.16
C LYS A 259 14.32 8.68 -0.56
N LEU A 260 15.36 9.36 -0.14
CA LEU A 260 16.58 8.76 0.40
C LEU A 260 16.60 8.87 1.93
N LYS A 261 17.11 7.83 2.59
CA LYS A 261 17.24 7.79 4.04
C LYS A 261 18.56 8.36 4.52
N PHE A 262 18.56 8.91 5.72
CA PHE A 262 19.71 9.43 6.43
C PHE A 262 19.60 9.13 7.92
N ILE A 263 20.71 9.21 8.63
CA ILE A 263 20.76 9.01 10.08
C ILE A 263 20.65 10.37 10.77
N VAL A 264 19.74 10.48 11.74
CA VAL A 264 19.67 11.56 12.71
C VAL A 264 20.44 11.07 13.95
N PRO A 265 21.60 11.67 14.28
CA PRO A 265 22.35 11.26 15.47
C PRO A 265 21.56 11.63 16.75
N PRO A 266 21.74 10.89 17.85
CA PRO A 266 21.18 11.28 19.14
C PRO A 266 21.82 12.60 19.60
N THR A 267 21.10 13.36 20.41
CA THR A 267 21.65 14.55 21.08
C THR A 267 21.22 14.61 22.53
N THR A 268 22.15 15.03 23.38
CA THR A 268 21.87 15.37 24.79
C THR A 268 21.50 16.84 24.94
N PHE A 269 21.68 17.64 23.89
CA PHE A 269 21.34 19.05 23.86
C PHE A 269 19.82 19.24 23.91
N ARG A 270 19.32 20.08 24.82
CA ARG A 270 17.90 20.38 24.96
C ARG A 270 17.60 21.80 24.52
N GLN A 271 16.70 21.96 23.56
CA GLN A 271 16.19 23.25 23.11
C GLN A 271 14.95 23.65 23.92
N GLU A 272 14.85 24.93 24.27
CA GLU A 272 13.72 25.46 25.04
C GLU A 272 12.41 25.47 24.23
N ASP A 273 12.50 25.73 22.92
CA ASP A 273 11.36 25.75 22.00
C ASP A 273 10.95 24.35 21.49
N GLY A 274 11.71 23.31 21.85
CA GLY A 274 11.48 21.93 21.40
C GLY A 274 11.80 21.71 19.92
N LYS A 275 12.59 22.56 19.27
CA LYS A 275 12.96 22.44 17.85
C LYS A 275 14.46 22.32 17.66
N VAL A 276 14.91 21.24 17.03
CA VAL A 276 16.32 21.01 16.71
C VAL A 276 16.55 21.21 15.22
N LYS A 277 17.34 22.21 14.86
CA LYS A 277 17.78 22.39 13.47
C LYS A 277 18.83 21.34 13.11
N ALA A 278 18.71 20.79 11.92
CA ALA A 278 19.66 19.88 11.33
C ALA A 278 19.98 20.30 9.91
N GLU A 279 21.27 20.28 9.58
CA GLU A 279 21.77 20.52 8.25
C GLU A 279 21.98 19.18 7.54
N LEU A 280 21.37 19.02 6.37
CA LEU A 280 21.53 17.86 5.52
C LEU A 280 22.41 18.22 4.33
N ILE A 281 23.45 17.42 4.10
CA ILE A 281 24.46 17.63 3.06
C ILE A 281 24.46 16.40 2.15
N LEU A 282 24.14 16.60 0.87
CA LEU A 282 24.20 15.57 -0.16
C LEU A 282 25.58 15.61 -0.81
N THR A 283 26.24 14.46 -0.86
CA THR A 283 27.54 14.31 -1.53
C THR A 283 27.50 13.20 -2.56
N GLY A 284 28.27 13.36 -3.64
CA GLY A 284 28.52 12.31 -4.62
C GLY A 284 29.57 11.30 -4.15
N ARG A 285 29.78 10.23 -4.93
CA ARG A 285 30.83 9.23 -4.67
C ARG A 285 32.25 9.82 -4.55
N ASP A 286 32.51 10.96 -5.20
CA ASP A 286 33.78 11.68 -5.13
C ASP A 286 33.92 12.55 -3.87
N GLY A 287 32.93 12.52 -2.97
CA GLY A 287 32.88 13.31 -1.74
C GLY A 287 32.53 14.78 -1.95
N ARG A 288 32.27 15.21 -3.20
CA ARG A 288 31.89 16.60 -3.46
C ARG A 288 30.44 16.84 -3.06
N GLU A 289 30.21 17.99 -2.45
CA GLU A 289 28.87 18.47 -2.14
C GLU A 289 28.08 18.77 -3.42
N ILE A 290 26.88 18.24 -3.47
CA ILE A 290 25.91 18.44 -4.55
C ILE A 290 24.87 19.48 -4.13
N ASP A 291 24.27 19.28 -2.96
CA ASP A 291 23.28 20.20 -2.39
C ASP A 291 23.24 20.11 -0.87
N ARG A 292 22.61 21.11 -0.27
CA ARG A 292 22.52 21.28 1.17
C ARG A 292 21.17 21.90 1.51
N THR A 293 20.58 21.49 2.64
CA THR A 293 19.33 22.07 3.14
C THR A 293 19.27 22.02 4.66
N GLU A 294 18.54 22.96 5.26
CA GLU A 294 18.21 22.95 6.69
C GLU A 294 16.81 22.35 6.88
N VAL A 295 16.71 21.40 7.82
CA VAL A 295 15.45 20.81 8.28
C VAL A 295 15.28 21.05 9.77
N GLU A 296 14.03 21.06 10.23
CA GLU A 296 13.68 21.20 11.63
C GLU A 296 13.13 19.86 12.15
N LEU A 297 13.69 19.39 13.26
CA LEU A 297 13.29 18.19 13.96
C LEU A 297 12.55 18.57 15.25
N ASN A 298 11.47 17.88 15.56
CA ASN A 298 10.77 18.07 16.84
C ASN A 298 11.55 17.35 17.93
N GLN A 299 11.98 18.07 18.96
CA GLN A 299 12.49 17.47 20.19
C GLN A 299 11.34 17.25 21.18
N GLN A 300 11.22 16.03 21.70
CA GLN A 300 10.13 15.65 22.60
C GLN A 300 10.62 14.88 23.82
N ASP A 301 9.84 14.95 24.89
CA ASP A 301 9.96 14.05 26.03
C ASP A 301 9.35 12.68 25.63
N PRO A 302 10.03 11.54 25.87
CA PRO A 302 9.50 10.23 25.51
C PRO A 302 8.17 9.87 26.22
N ASN A 303 7.83 10.57 27.31
CA ASN A 303 6.56 10.41 28.04
C ASN A 303 5.44 11.32 27.53
N ARG A 304 5.67 12.09 26.46
CA ARG A 304 4.64 12.85 25.74
C ARG A 304 4.37 12.21 24.39
N HIS A 305 3.28 12.61 23.73
CA HIS A 305 3.03 12.17 22.36
C HIS A 305 4.21 12.51 21.45
N HIS A 306 4.71 11.52 20.72
CA HIS A 306 5.90 11.65 19.90
C HIS A 306 5.86 10.70 18.69
N GLU A 307 6.73 10.93 17.72
CA GLU A 307 6.90 10.09 16.54
C GLU A 307 8.20 9.29 16.59
N ARG A 308 8.12 8.02 16.18
CA ARG A 308 9.27 7.13 16.01
C ARG A 308 9.35 6.68 14.56
N THR A 309 10.55 6.38 14.08
CA THR A 309 10.79 5.90 12.72
C THR A 309 11.42 4.52 12.69
N PHE A 310 11.20 3.79 11.60
CA PHE A 310 11.77 2.47 11.35
C PHE A 310 12.02 2.27 9.85
N VAL A 311 12.80 1.25 9.50
CA VAL A 311 13.05 0.87 8.10
C VAL A 311 12.18 -0.31 7.74
N SER A 312 11.27 -0.12 6.78
CA SER A 312 10.34 -1.16 6.34
C SER A 312 11.05 -2.27 5.54
N ARG A 313 10.66 -3.52 5.77
CA ARG A 313 11.16 -4.70 5.04
C ARG A 313 10.59 -4.83 3.63
N VAL A 314 9.52 -4.08 3.31
CA VAL A 314 8.88 -4.08 1.99
C VAL A 314 9.84 -3.55 0.93
N ASP A 315 10.42 -2.39 1.18
CA ASP A 315 11.18 -1.62 0.18
C ASP A 315 12.43 -0.93 0.73
N GLY A 316 12.73 -1.09 2.03
CA GLY A 316 13.88 -0.45 2.68
C GLY A 316 13.73 1.05 2.91
N SER A 317 12.53 1.61 2.72
CA SER A 317 12.20 3.00 3.00
C SER A 317 12.02 3.25 4.51
N VAL A 318 12.16 4.51 4.92
CA VAL A 318 11.87 4.93 6.30
C VAL A 318 10.39 5.24 6.42
N GLN A 319 9.74 4.58 7.37
CA GLN A 319 8.36 4.83 7.78
C GLN A 319 8.34 5.37 9.22
N TYR A 320 7.22 5.93 9.63
CA TYR A 320 7.03 6.43 10.99
C TYR A 320 5.75 5.90 11.61
N TYR A 321 5.66 5.98 12.94
CA TYR A 321 4.43 5.78 13.70
C TYR A 321 4.37 6.79 14.85
N SER A 322 3.17 7.09 15.33
CA SER A 322 2.97 8.03 16.43
C SER A 322 2.60 7.31 17.72
N VAL A 323 3.04 7.83 18.85
CA VAL A 323 2.88 7.19 20.16
C VAL A 323 2.05 8.09 21.09
N ALA A 324 1.09 7.51 21.80
CA ALA A 324 0.53 8.05 23.04
C ALA A 324 1.06 7.16 24.18
N PRO A 325 2.15 7.56 24.86
CA PRO A 325 2.83 6.67 25.80
C PRO A 325 2.07 6.56 27.11
N SER A 326 2.34 5.50 27.87
CA SER A 326 1.83 5.35 29.21
C SER A 326 2.28 6.49 30.13
N THR A 327 1.41 6.92 31.05
CA THR A 327 1.80 7.84 32.13
C THR A 327 2.55 7.15 33.27
N ASN A 328 2.61 5.81 33.28
CA ASN A 328 3.34 5.01 34.25
C ASN A 328 4.08 3.85 33.53
N PRO A 329 5.11 4.16 32.73
CA PRO A 329 5.82 3.14 31.94
C PRO A 329 6.48 2.09 32.83
N GLY A 330 6.43 0.83 32.42
CA GLY A 330 6.96 -0.31 33.17
C GLY A 330 6.77 -1.65 32.46
N PRO A 331 7.29 -2.75 33.03
CA PRO A 331 7.23 -4.08 32.38
C PRO A 331 5.82 -4.67 32.32
N ASP A 332 4.88 -4.19 33.14
CA ASP A 332 3.52 -4.71 33.23
C ASP A 332 2.52 -4.02 32.30
N GLN A 333 3.00 -3.18 31.38
CA GLN A 333 2.16 -2.38 30.50
C GLN A 333 1.59 -3.20 29.34
N ALA A 334 0.39 -2.82 28.90
CA ALA A 334 -0.25 -3.29 27.67
C ALA A 334 0.19 -2.49 26.44
N LEU A 335 -0.13 -3.02 25.26
CA LEU A 335 0.07 -2.35 23.98
C LEU A 335 -1.24 -2.28 23.19
N VAL A 336 -1.57 -1.10 22.67
CA VAL A 336 -2.70 -0.90 21.76
C VAL A 336 -2.18 -0.44 20.40
N LEU A 337 -2.48 -1.18 19.34
CA LEU A 337 -2.34 -0.71 17.97
C LEU A 337 -3.60 0.06 17.57
N SER A 338 -3.42 1.31 17.15
CA SER A 338 -4.47 2.13 16.53
C SER A 338 -4.23 2.23 15.03
N VAL A 339 -5.26 1.90 14.26
CA VAL A 339 -5.26 2.04 12.79
C VAL A 339 -6.23 3.17 12.40
N HIS A 340 -5.79 4.06 11.51
CA HIS A 340 -6.47 5.33 11.25
C HIS A 340 -7.52 5.28 10.13
N GLY A 341 -8.42 6.26 10.15
CA GLY A 341 -9.43 6.52 9.13
C GLY A 341 -8.85 7.12 7.83
N ALA A 342 -9.65 7.16 6.76
CA ALA A 342 -9.17 7.62 5.45
C ALA A 342 -8.82 9.12 5.49
N GLY A 343 -7.57 9.46 5.14
CA GLY A 343 -7.07 10.84 5.16
C GLY A 343 -6.58 11.33 6.52
N VAL A 344 -6.50 10.46 7.53
CA VAL A 344 -5.99 10.82 8.86
C VAL A 344 -4.50 10.53 8.98
N GLU A 345 -3.72 11.51 9.44
CA GLU A 345 -2.31 11.32 9.79
C GLU A 345 -2.16 10.59 11.13
N ALA A 346 -1.18 9.68 11.22
CA ALA A 346 -0.91 8.91 12.44
C ALA A 346 -0.68 9.80 13.67
N ARG A 347 -0.06 10.98 13.46
CA ARG A 347 0.17 11.97 14.52
C ARG A 347 -1.14 12.50 15.11
N ASN A 348 -2.11 12.77 14.25
CA ASN A 348 -3.42 13.28 14.66
C ASN A 348 -4.24 12.18 15.33
N GLN A 349 -4.14 10.95 14.80
CA GLN A 349 -4.75 9.76 15.39
C GLN A 349 -4.25 9.55 16.84
N ALA A 350 -2.94 9.49 17.07
CA ALA A 350 -2.40 9.28 18.42
C ALA A 350 -2.79 10.41 19.41
N ARG A 351 -2.82 11.66 18.95
CA ARG A 351 -3.20 12.83 19.77
C ARG A 351 -4.69 12.87 20.12
N ALA A 352 -5.54 12.15 19.39
CA ALA A 352 -6.95 12.00 19.75
C ALA A 352 -7.16 11.07 20.96
N TYR A 353 -6.16 10.27 21.34
CA TYR A 353 -6.19 9.44 22.55
C TYR A 353 -5.52 10.14 23.73
N LYS A 354 -6.18 10.12 24.88
CA LYS A 354 -5.56 10.47 26.16
C LYS A 354 -4.58 9.38 26.57
N GLN A 355 -3.46 9.79 27.17
CA GLN A 355 -2.51 8.88 27.80
C GLN A 355 -3.17 8.13 28.95
N LYS A 356 -2.73 6.90 29.20
CA LYS A 356 -3.28 5.98 30.21
C LYS A 356 -2.13 5.43 31.04
N ASP A 357 -2.40 4.99 32.26
CA ASP A 357 -1.37 4.53 33.21
C ASP A 357 -0.97 3.05 33.05
N TRP A 358 -1.63 2.32 32.17
CA TRP A 358 -1.50 0.86 32.05
C TRP A 358 -1.20 0.38 30.63
N LEU A 359 -1.16 1.27 29.65
CA LEU A 359 -0.87 0.91 28.26
C LEU A 359 -0.06 1.97 27.52
N HIS A 360 0.70 1.52 26.52
CA HIS A 360 1.18 2.35 25.42
C HIS A 360 0.24 2.20 24.22
N LEU A 361 -0.10 3.30 23.55
CA LEU A 361 -0.83 3.26 22.29
C LEU A 361 0.07 3.74 21.17
N VAL A 362 0.07 3.00 20.06
CA VAL A 362 0.81 3.33 18.84
C VAL A 362 -0.13 3.44 17.66
N ALA A 363 -0.02 4.50 16.87
CA ALA A 363 -0.80 4.73 15.65
C ALA A 363 0.08 4.49 14.42
N ALA A 364 -0.28 3.48 13.61
CA ALA A 364 0.38 3.20 12.34
C ALA A 364 -0.02 4.22 11.26
N THR A 365 0.69 4.25 10.13
CA THR A 365 0.46 5.25 9.05
C THR A 365 -0.26 4.69 7.85
N ASN A 366 -0.46 3.36 7.77
CA ASN A 366 -0.97 2.70 6.57
C ASN A 366 -0.12 3.07 5.33
N ARG A 367 1.18 3.27 5.56
CA ARG A 367 2.12 3.93 4.65
C ARG A 367 1.84 5.42 4.40
N ARG A 368 0.57 5.84 4.28
CA ARG A 368 0.09 7.23 4.17
C ARG A 368 -1.39 7.36 4.57
N PRO A 369 -1.89 8.57 4.91
CA PRO A 369 -3.31 8.81 5.20
C PRO A 369 -4.29 8.30 4.14
N TYR A 370 -3.92 8.41 2.86
CA TYR A 370 -4.66 7.89 1.70
C TYR A 370 -3.83 6.90 0.86
N GLY A 371 -2.84 6.24 1.48
CA GLY A 371 -1.91 5.37 0.75
C GLY A 371 -2.58 4.10 0.25
N PHE A 372 -2.93 3.23 1.18
CA PHE A 372 -3.63 1.98 0.90
C PHE A 372 -4.85 1.81 1.79
N ASN A 373 -5.62 0.75 1.55
CA ASN A 373 -6.50 0.23 2.58
C ASN A 373 -5.72 -0.75 3.49
N TRP A 374 -6.34 -1.20 4.57
CA TRP A 374 -5.67 -2.02 5.58
C TRP A 374 -5.50 -3.49 5.19
N GLU A 375 -5.97 -3.92 4.00
CA GLU A 375 -5.90 -5.29 3.51
C GLU A 375 -4.63 -5.62 2.71
N GLU A 376 -3.83 -4.62 2.33
CA GLU A 376 -2.66 -4.81 1.44
C GLU A 376 -1.37 -4.33 2.14
N TRP A 377 -0.58 -3.43 1.54
CA TRP A 377 0.60 -2.85 2.19
C TRP A 377 0.28 -2.13 3.51
N GLY A 378 -0.96 -1.65 3.67
CA GLY A 378 -1.45 -1.14 4.95
C GLY A 378 -1.42 -2.15 6.09
N ARG A 379 -1.76 -3.40 5.78
CA ARG A 379 -1.63 -4.53 6.71
C ARG A 379 -0.19 -4.70 7.15
N ILE A 380 0.72 -4.72 6.17
CA ILE A 380 2.15 -4.94 6.43
C ILE A 380 2.69 -3.81 7.31
N ASP A 381 2.37 -2.55 6.99
CA ASP A 381 2.74 -1.39 7.81
C ASP A 381 2.23 -1.50 9.26
N GLY A 382 0.95 -1.81 9.45
CA GLY A 382 0.36 -1.98 10.79
C GLY A 382 1.08 -3.07 11.60
N MET A 383 1.40 -4.21 10.98
CA MET A 383 2.11 -5.30 11.65
C MET A 383 3.60 -5.01 11.86
N GLU A 384 4.26 -4.25 11.00
CA GLU A 384 5.62 -3.75 11.23
C GLU A 384 5.64 -2.77 12.43
N VAL A 385 4.68 -1.85 12.51
CA VAL A 385 4.53 -0.94 13.65
C VAL A 385 4.28 -1.69 14.94
N LEU A 386 3.42 -2.72 14.94
CA LEU A 386 3.21 -3.56 16.11
C LEU A 386 4.51 -4.24 16.56
N ALA A 387 5.28 -4.79 15.61
CA ALA A 387 6.55 -5.45 15.90
C ALA A 387 7.60 -4.47 16.46
N GLU A 388 7.72 -3.27 15.88
CA GLU A 388 8.62 -2.23 16.39
C GLU A 388 8.20 -1.74 17.77
N ALA A 389 6.90 -1.52 18.00
CA ALA A 389 6.38 -1.13 19.30
C ALA A 389 6.65 -2.19 20.38
N LYS A 390 6.46 -3.49 20.07
CA LYS A 390 6.81 -4.59 20.99
C LYS A 390 8.30 -4.58 21.36
N LYS A 391 9.20 -4.29 20.41
CA LYS A 391 10.66 -4.18 20.68
C LYS A 391 11.00 -3.00 21.57
N VAL A 392 10.38 -1.85 21.32
CA VAL A 392 10.65 -0.59 22.04
C VAL A 392 10.09 -0.62 23.45
N PHE A 393 8.79 -0.97 23.60
CA PHE A 393 8.08 -0.85 24.88
C PHE A 393 8.13 -2.11 25.73
N LYS A 394 8.43 -3.29 25.14
CA LYS A 394 8.56 -4.57 25.85
C LYS A 394 7.37 -4.88 26.76
N THR A 395 6.17 -4.55 26.28
CA THR A 395 4.88 -4.79 26.95
C THR A 395 4.58 -6.28 27.09
N LYS A 396 3.63 -6.63 27.95
CA LYS A 396 3.13 -8.01 28.08
C LYS A 396 2.50 -8.48 26.77
N PRO A 397 3.02 -9.55 26.12
CA PRO A 397 2.48 -10.02 24.84
C PRO A 397 0.99 -10.36 24.89
N GLU A 398 0.52 -10.94 26.00
CA GLU A 398 -0.87 -11.31 26.24
C GLU A 398 -1.81 -10.11 26.42
N LEU A 399 -1.28 -8.90 26.61
CA LEU A 399 -2.04 -7.64 26.75
C LEU A 399 -1.88 -6.76 25.50
N THR A 400 -2.12 -7.34 24.32
CA THR A 400 -2.07 -6.64 23.03
C THR A 400 -3.49 -6.43 22.49
N TYR A 401 -3.85 -5.21 22.10
CA TYR A 401 -5.19 -4.84 21.64
C TYR A 401 -5.15 -4.05 20.32
N LEU A 402 -6.30 -3.97 19.64
CA LEU A 402 -6.45 -3.30 18.36
C LEU A 402 -7.68 -2.39 18.33
N THR A 403 -7.56 -1.19 17.79
CA THR A 403 -8.70 -0.28 17.60
C THR A 403 -8.51 0.66 16.42
N GLY A 404 -9.60 1.29 15.96
CA GLY A 404 -9.57 2.25 14.88
C GLY A 404 -10.97 2.75 14.53
N HIS A 405 -11.02 3.87 13.79
CA HIS A 405 -12.27 4.54 13.40
C HIS A 405 -12.42 4.64 11.88
N SER A 406 -13.63 4.49 11.34
CA SER A 406 -13.93 4.60 9.90
C SER A 406 -13.16 3.55 9.08
N MET A 407 -12.31 3.95 8.13
CA MET A 407 -11.37 3.03 7.46
C MET A 407 -10.45 2.30 8.45
N GLY A 408 -10.11 2.92 9.59
CA GLY A 408 -9.39 2.27 10.68
C GLY A 408 -10.26 1.29 11.45
N GLY A 409 -11.57 1.55 11.56
CA GLY A 409 -12.51 0.57 12.10
C GLY A 409 -12.59 -0.66 11.19
N HIS A 410 -12.57 -0.47 9.88
CA HIS A 410 -12.46 -1.55 8.90
C HIS A 410 -11.13 -2.31 9.07
N GLY A 411 -10.01 -1.59 9.17
CA GLY A 411 -8.70 -2.18 9.46
C GLY A 411 -8.67 -2.97 10.77
N THR A 412 -9.45 -2.54 11.77
CA THR A 412 -9.60 -3.26 13.04
C THR A 412 -10.28 -4.61 12.84
N TRP A 413 -11.36 -4.65 12.06
CA TRP A 413 -11.97 -5.93 11.67
C TRP A 413 -11.00 -6.80 10.88
N HIS A 414 -10.34 -6.23 9.88
CA HIS A 414 -9.48 -6.97 8.97
C HIS A 414 -8.24 -7.55 9.65
N LEU A 415 -7.47 -6.75 10.41
CA LEU A 415 -6.29 -7.23 11.12
C LEU A 415 -6.67 -8.17 12.27
N GLY A 416 -7.79 -7.90 12.94
CA GLY A 416 -8.34 -8.75 13.98
C GLY A 416 -8.64 -10.16 13.48
N VAL A 417 -9.30 -10.25 12.32
CA VAL A 417 -9.69 -11.54 11.73
C VAL A 417 -8.52 -12.26 11.05
N THR A 418 -7.56 -11.48 10.52
CA THR A 418 -6.42 -12.02 9.76
C THR A 418 -5.34 -12.58 10.70
N PHE A 419 -5.12 -11.95 11.85
CA PHE A 419 -4.11 -12.36 12.83
C PHE A 419 -4.75 -12.65 14.20
N PRO A 420 -5.63 -13.67 14.29
CA PRO A 420 -6.50 -13.88 15.45
C PRO A 420 -5.74 -14.21 16.75
N ASP A 421 -4.49 -14.68 16.66
CA ASP A 421 -3.64 -14.99 17.80
C ASP A 421 -2.84 -13.79 18.35
N GLN A 422 -3.01 -12.59 17.76
CA GLN A 422 -2.28 -11.38 18.14
C GLN A 422 -3.05 -10.45 19.08
N TRP A 423 -4.34 -10.70 19.32
CA TRP A 423 -5.25 -9.73 19.94
C TRP A 423 -6.03 -10.34 21.10
N ALA A 424 -5.88 -9.75 22.28
CA ALA A 424 -6.72 -10.07 23.44
C ALA A 424 -8.16 -9.57 23.20
N ALA A 425 -8.30 -8.36 22.66
CA ALA A 425 -9.57 -7.80 22.24
C ALA A 425 -9.37 -6.73 21.15
N ILE A 426 -10.42 -6.51 20.36
CA ILE A 426 -10.46 -5.50 19.30
C ILE A 426 -11.64 -4.54 19.47
N ALA A 427 -11.51 -3.30 19.01
CA ALA A 427 -12.57 -2.29 19.06
C ALA A 427 -12.72 -1.52 17.74
N PRO A 428 -13.53 -2.03 16.79
CA PRO A 428 -13.85 -1.35 15.55
C PRO A 428 -14.90 -0.25 15.78
N CYS A 429 -14.54 1.00 15.45
CA CYS A 429 -15.41 2.17 15.63
C CYS A 429 -15.89 2.73 14.28
N ALA A 430 -17.17 3.11 14.18
CA ALA A 430 -17.78 3.71 12.98
C ALA A 430 -17.41 2.95 11.68
N SER A 431 -17.56 1.62 11.71
CA SER A 431 -16.81 0.70 10.85
C SER A 431 -17.66 0.01 9.78
N TYR A 432 -17.00 -0.48 8.73
CA TYR A 432 -17.54 -1.42 7.75
C TYR A 432 -16.64 -2.67 7.66
N PRO A 433 -17.20 -3.88 7.53
CA PRO A 433 -16.39 -5.10 7.58
C PRO A 433 -15.66 -5.41 6.27
N ASP A 434 -16.27 -5.13 5.11
CA ASP A 434 -15.71 -5.43 3.78
C ASP A 434 -15.82 -4.20 2.87
N ILE A 435 -14.72 -3.82 2.20
CA ILE A 435 -14.65 -2.62 1.37
C ILE A 435 -15.49 -2.71 0.10
N LEU A 436 -15.61 -3.88 -0.51
CA LEU A 436 -16.40 -4.08 -1.72
C LEU A 436 -17.90 -4.04 -1.40
N GLY A 437 -18.29 -4.60 -0.26
CA GLY A 437 -19.65 -4.44 0.28
C GLY A 437 -19.97 -2.97 0.62
N TYR A 438 -19.02 -2.25 1.23
CA TYR A 438 -19.20 -0.84 1.59
C TYR A 438 -19.34 0.09 0.38
N ARG A 439 -18.53 -0.10 -0.67
CA ARG A 439 -18.53 0.77 -1.85
C ARG A 439 -19.78 0.63 -2.74
N ARG A 440 -20.68 -0.32 -2.46
CA ARG A 440 -21.84 -0.67 -3.30
C ARG A 440 -21.43 -0.75 -4.78
N ASP A 441 -20.34 -1.44 -5.08
CA ASP A 441 -19.83 -1.49 -6.44
C ASP A 441 -20.76 -2.37 -7.31
N VAL A 442 -21.72 -1.72 -7.96
CA VAL A 442 -22.59 -2.26 -9.04
C VAL A 442 -21.76 -2.64 -10.29
N ARG A 443 -20.43 -2.75 -10.17
CA ARG A 443 -19.48 -2.89 -11.29
C ARG A 443 -19.09 -4.33 -11.57
N SER A 444 -19.33 -5.27 -10.66
CA SER A 444 -19.03 -6.69 -10.86
C SER A 444 -20.22 -7.52 -11.34
N THR A 445 -21.45 -7.00 -11.23
CA THR A 445 -22.66 -7.73 -11.60
C THR A 445 -22.68 -7.99 -13.11
N GLY A 446 -22.76 -9.25 -13.52
CA GLY A 446 -22.80 -9.65 -14.93
C GLY A 446 -21.47 -10.14 -15.51
N PHE A 447 -20.38 -10.15 -14.72
CA PHE A 447 -19.10 -10.75 -15.10
C PHE A 447 -18.85 -12.11 -14.40
N GLU A 448 -19.78 -12.60 -13.59
CA GLU A 448 -19.56 -13.84 -12.82
C GLU A 448 -19.39 -15.10 -13.70
N GLU A 449 -19.87 -15.06 -14.93
CA GLU A 449 -19.71 -16.15 -15.91
C GLU A 449 -18.35 -16.10 -16.64
N ASP A 450 -17.62 -14.98 -16.54
CA ASP A 450 -16.30 -14.82 -17.15
C ASP A 450 -15.24 -15.54 -16.30
N SER A 451 -14.53 -16.47 -16.94
CA SER A 451 -13.53 -17.31 -16.28
C SER A 451 -12.29 -16.52 -15.84
N HIS A 452 -11.91 -15.46 -16.56
CA HIS A 452 -10.85 -14.55 -16.15
C HIS A 452 -11.28 -13.68 -14.97
N PHE A 453 -12.51 -13.17 -14.96
CA PHE A 453 -13.08 -12.45 -13.81
C PHE A 453 -12.99 -13.31 -12.54
N THR A 454 -13.33 -14.60 -12.62
CA THR A 454 -13.25 -15.52 -11.47
C THR A 454 -11.82 -15.62 -10.90
N MET A 455 -10.78 -15.63 -11.75
CA MET A 455 -9.39 -15.66 -11.29
C MET A 455 -8.96 -14.34 -10.62
N LEU A 456 -9.39 -13.20 -11.16
CA LEU A 456 -9.14 -11.90 -10.55
C LEU A 456 -9.88 -11.77 -9.21
N GLN A 457 -11.14 -12.21 -9.15
CA GLN A 457 -11.93 -12.20 -7.92
C GLN A 457 -11.28 -13.07 -6.83
N ARG A 458 -10.86 -14.30 -7.19
CA ARG A 458 -10.13 -15.20 -6.29
C ARG A 458 -8.86 -14.55 -5.73
N SER A 459 -8.11 -13.82 -6.55
CA SER A 459 -6.91 -13.10 -6.12
C SER A 459 -7.19 -12.02 -5.07
N SER A 460 -8.42 -11.52 -4.97
CA SER A 460 -8.84 -10.53 -3.97
C SER A 460 -9.44 -11.14 -2.70
N ASN A 461 -9.53 -12.47 -2.58
CA ASN A 461 -10.14 -13.12 -1.41
C ASN A 461 -9.45 -12.79 -0.09
N GLY A 462 -8.16 -12.41 -0.13
CA GLY A 462 -7.41 -11.95 1.04
C GLY A 462 -8.05 -10.78 1.79
N GLY A 463 -8.84 -9.92 1.14
CA GLY A 463 -9.51 -8.78 1.76
C GLY A 463 -10.91 -9.06 2.32
N ARG A 464 -11.38 -10.31 2.30
CA ARG A 464 -12.78 -10.67 2.60
C ARG A 464 -13.02 -10.95 4.09
N THR A 465 -13.06 -9.90 4.89
CA THR A 465 -13.20 -10.00 6.36
C THR A 465 -14.39 -10.86 6.82
N LEU A 466 -15.56 -10.72 6.19
CA LEU A 466 -16.75 -11.49 6.57
C LEU A 466 -16.59 -12.99 6.35
N SER A 467 -15.85 -13.38 5.31
CA SER A 467 -15.55 -14.79 5.01
C SER A 467 -14.61 -15.43 6.05
N LEU A 468 -13.89 -14.61 6.83
CA LEU A 468 -12.95 -15.07 7.84
C LEU A 468 -13.50 -14.96 9.27
N LYS A 469 -14.74 -14.47 9.46
CA LYS A 469 -15.30 -14.02 10.76
C LYS A 469 -15.19 -15.03 11.92
N ARG A 470 -15.13 -16.34 11.63
CA ARG A 470 -14.94 -17.38 12.66
C ARG A 470 -13.58 -17.33 13.35
N ASN A 471 -12.59 -16.66 12.76
CA ASN A 471 -11.29 -16.45 13.39
C ASN A 471 -11.36 -15.60 14.67
N PHE A 472 -12.47 -14.89 14.93
CA PHE A 472 -12.60 -14.07 16.14
C PHE A 472 -12.83 -14.87 17.45
N LEU A 473 -12.99 -16.20 17.38
CA LEU A 473 -13.42 -17.01 18.53
C LEU A 473 -12.61 -16.84 19.83
N GLN A 474 -11.35 -16.41 19.76
CA GLN A 474 -10.47 -16.25 20.93
C GLN A 474 -10.25 -14.80 21.38
N SER A 475 -10.85 -13.81 20.71
CA SER A 475 -10.66 -12.38 21.03
C SER A 475 -11.96 -11.74 21.48
N GLY A 476 -11.91 -10.84 22.46
CA GLY A 476 -13.06 -10.00 22.80
C GLY A 476 -13.33 -8.94 21.72
N ILE A 477 -14.59 -8.53 21.52
CA ILE A 477 -14.95 -7.52 20.51
C ILE A 477 -15.83 -6.41 21.11
N HIS A 478 -15.42 -5.15 20.97
CA HIS A 478 -16.23 -4.00 21.34
C HIS A 478 -16.58 -3.13 20.14
N ILE A 479 -17.83 -3.22 19.66
CA ILE A 479 -18.35 -2.40 18.56
C ILE A 479 -18.85 -1.07 19.10
N LEU A 480 -18.37 0.03 18.53
CA LEU A 480 -18.84 1.40 18.82
C LEU A 480 -19.27 2.09 17.53
N HIS A 481 -20.48 2.62 17.48
CA HIS A 481 -20.97 3.37 16.31
C HIS A 481 -21.88 4.51 16.72
N GLY A 482 -21.89 5.62 15.99
CA GLY A 482 -22.90 6.65 16.15
C GLY A 482 -24.25 6.24 15.55
N ASP A 483 -25.37 6.53 16.20
CA ASP A 483 -26.70 6.21 15.65
C ASP A 483 -27.15 7.16 14.53
N GLU A 484 -26.51 8.32 14.39
CA GLU A 484 -26.74 9.34 13.35
C GLU A 484 -25.58 9.42 12.33
N ASP A 485 -24.78 8.35 12.18
CA ASP A 485 -23.66 8.32 11.22
C ASP A 485 -24.15 8.23 9.77
N THR A 486 -23.90 9.29 9.00
CA THR A 486 -24.27 9.40 7.57
C THR A 486 -23.13 9.09 6.60
N VAL A 487 -21.92 8.85 7.10
CA VAL A 487 -20.73 8.53 6.29
C VAL A 487 -20.52 7.01 6.22
N VAL A 488 -20.60 6.34 7.37
CA VAL A 488 -20.62 4.88 7.45
C VAL A 488 -21.96 4.49 8.09
N PRO A 489 -22.93 4.02 7.28
CA PRO A 489 -24.27 3.73 7.79
C PRO A 489 -24.24 2.76 8.98
N THR A 490 -24.95 3.10 10.05
CA THR A 490 -25.02 2.33 11.31
C THR A 490 -25.55 0.91 11.08
N GLU A 491 -26.28 0.65 9.99
CA GLU A 491 -26.72 -0.68 9.56
C GLU A 491 -25.57 -1.67 9.42
N LEU A 492 -24.36 -1.22 9.07
CA LEU A 492 -23.19 -2.10 8.94
C LEU A 492 -22.72 -2.62 10.30
N ALA A 493 -22.79 -1.80 11.35
CA ALA A 493 -22.50 -2.24 12.72
C ALA A 493 -23.60 -3.14 13.27
N ARG A 494 -24.88 -2.84 12.98
CA ARG A 494 -26.01 -3.72 13.32
C ARG A 494 -25.91 -5.07 12.60
N MET A 495 -25.44 -5.09 11.35
CA MET A 495 -25.15 -6.33 10.62
C MET A 495 -24.05 -7.13 11.32
N MET A 496 -22.90 -6.52 11.65
CA MET A 496 -21.84 -7.23 12.38
C MET A 496 -22.31 -7.75 13.74
N ARG A 497 -23.12 -6.99 14.47
CA ARG A 497 -23.77 -7.47 15.70
C ARG A 497 -24.60 -8.74 15.45
N LYS A 498 -25.39 -8.76 14.37
CA LYS A 498 -26.20 -9.93 14.01
C LYS A 498 -25.30 -11.13 13.67
N GLU A 499 -24.31 -10.93 12.81
CA GLU A 499 -23.37 -11.98 12.39
C GLU A 499 -22.62 -12.59 13.59
N LEU A 500 -22.13 -11.75 14.51
CA LEU A 500 -21.46 -12.21 15.73
C LEU A 500 -22.42 -12.90 16.69
N GLY A 501 -23.66 -12.41 16.81
CA GLY A 501 -24.68 -12.99 17.68
C GLY A 501 -25.06 -14.44 17.35
N GLU A 502 -24.71 -14.93 16.15
CA GLU A 502 -24.92 -16.32 15.77
C GLU A 502 -23.88 -17.27 16.38
N PHE A 503 -22.70 -16.78 16.78
CA PHE A 503 -21.60 -17.68 17.10
C PHE A 503 -20.57 -17.21 18.13
N HIS A 504 -20.45 -15.90 18.37
CA HIS A 504 -19.40 -15.33 19.21
C HIS A 504 -19.98 -14.98 20.58
N PRO A 505 -19.46 -15.58 21.67
CA PRO A 505 -20.05 -15.42 23.00
C PRO A 505 -19.59 -14.16 23.77
N ASP A 506 -18.63 -13.41 23.24
CA ASP A 506 -17.89 -12.38 23.96
C ASP A 506 -17.74 -11.12 23.10
N PHE A 507 -18.84 -10.38 22.99
CA PHE A 507 -18.81 -9.08 22.33
C PHE A 507 -19.77 -8.07 22.99
N VAL A 508 -19.40 -6.80 22.87
CA VAL A 508 -20.21 -5.64 23.26
C VAL A 508 -20.59 -4.87 22.01
N TYR A 509 -21.83 -4.37 21.99
CA TYR A 509 -22.34 -3.48 20.97
C TYR A 509 -22.90 -2.22 21.59
N TYR A 510 -22.41 -1.05 21.17
CA TYR A 510 -22.90 0.24 21.64
C TYR A 510 -23.13 1.22 20.49
N GLU A 511 -24.38 1.65 20.33
CA GLU A 511 -24.75 2.81 19.52
C GLU A 511 -24.74 4.06 20.41
N TYR A 512 -23.88 5.02 20.07
CA TYR A 512 -23.78 6.29 20.78
C TYR A 512 -24.95 7.20 20.38
N PRO A 513 -25.85 7.59 21.30
CA PRO A 513 -27.03 8.39 20.96
C PRO A 513 -26.67 9.80 20.47
N GLY A 514 -27.26 10.20 19.34
CA GLY A 514 -26.91 11.44 18.63
C GLY A 514 -25.50 11.45 18.05
N GLY A 515 -24.83 10.29 17.98
CA GLY A 515 -23.46 10.18 17.50
C GLY A 515 -23.43 10.26 15.98
N SER A 516 -22.75 11.26 15.41
CA SER A 516 -22.51 11.34 13.97
C SER A 516 -21.32 10.45 13.56
N HIS A 517 -20.74 10.65 12.37
CA HIS A 517 -19.49 9.96 12.01
C HIS A 517 -18.34 10.30 12.95
N TRP A 518 -18.31 11.53 13.48
CA TRP A 518 -17.31 11.97 14.44
C TRP A 518 -17.92 12.91 15.47
N TYR A 519 -17.80 12.54 16.75
CA TYR A 519 -18.46 13.19 17.87
C TYR A 519 -17.49 13.46 19.03
N GLY A 520 -16.25 13.82 18.69
CA GLY A 520 -15.19 14.15 19.64
C GLY A 520 -14.25 12.98 19.93
N ASP A 521 -13.48 13.09 21.01
CA ASP A 521 -12.52 12.07 21.42
C ASP A 521 -13.20 10.71 21.63
N HIS A 522 -14.46 10.68 22.09
CA HIS A 522 -15.25 9.45 22.24
C HIS A 522 -15.35 8.59 20.96
N SER A 523 -15.17 9.14 19.76
CA SER A 523 -15.16 8.35 18.52
C SER A 523 -13.99 7.37 18.44
N VAL A 524 -12.92 7.59 19.22
CA VAL A 524 -11.71 6.74 19.28
C VAL A 524 -11.30 6.39 20.71
N ASP A 525 -11.51 7.27 21.68
CA ASP A 525 -11.05 7.20 23.07
C ASP A 525 -12.19 6.95 24.09
N TRP A 526 -13.16 6.11 23.71
CA TRP A 526 -14.32 5.81 24.57
C TRP A 526 -13.92 4.96 25.78
N HIS A 527 -14.15 5.46 27.00
CA HIS A 527 -13.69 4.80 28.24
C HIS A 527 -14.11 3.32 28.37
N PRO A 528 -15.37 2.92 28.08
CA PRO A 528 -15.79 1.52 28.08
C PRO A 528 -14.97 0.58 27.20
N ILE A 529 -14.42 1.03 26.06
CA ILE A 529 -13.54 0.21 25.22
C ILE A 529 -12.29 -0.20 26.01
N PHE A 530 -11.65 0.76 26.68
CA PHE A 530 -10.41 0.50 27.42
C PHE A 530 -10.65 -0.27 28.71
N THR A 531 -11.82 -0.12 29.33
CA THR A 531 -12.24 -0.98 30.44
C THR A 531 -12.46 -2.42 29.96
N TYR A 532 -13.11 -2.60 28.80
CA TYR A 532 -13.26 -3.92 28.18
C TYR A 532 -11.90 -4.55 27.87
N PHE A 533 -10.97 -3.80 27.27
CA PHE A 533 -9.61 -4.28 27.02
C PHE A 533 -8.92 -4.80 28.29
N LYS A 534 -8.98 -4.08 29.43
CA LYS A 534 -8.37 -4.52 30.69
C LYS A 534 -8.82 -5.90 31.18
N TRP A 535 -9.99 -6.37 30.76
CA TRP A 535 -10.54 -7.67 31.20
C TRP A 535 -10.11 -8.85 30.32
N HIS A 536 -9.45 -8.59 29.18
CA HIS A 536 -9.10 -9.62 28.20
C HIS A 536 -7.59 -9.85 28.16
N THR A 537 -7.23 -11.10 27.91
CA THR A 537 -5.85 -11.53 27.68
C THR A 537 -5.84 -12.52 26.54
N ILE A 538 -4.79 -12.50 25.70
CA ILE A 538 -4.60 -13.56 24.71
C ILE A 538 -4.45 -14.89 25.47
N PRO A 539 -5.29 -15.91 25.20
CA PRO A 539 -5.16 -17.23 25.81
C PRO A 539 -3.76 -17.84 25.61
N GLN A 540 -3.30 -18.64 26.57
CA GLN A 540 -2.09 -19.41 26.34
C GLN A 540 -2.33 -20.47 25.25
N VAL A 541 -1.32 -20.76 24.44
CA VAL A 541 -1.45 -21.68 23.29
C VAL A 541 -1.97 -23.06 23.71
N ASN A 542 -1.59 -23.54 24.89
CA ASN A 542 -2.02 -24.82 25.45
C ASN A 542 -3.40 -24.79 26.13
N GLU A 543 -4.08 -23.65 26.19
CA GLU A 543 -5.45 -23.50 26.70
C GLU A 543 -6.49 -23.52 25.56
N VAL A 544 -6.06 -23.31 24.32
CA VAL A 544 -6.93 -23.33 23.13
C VAL A 544 -7.25 -24.77 22.73
N ASN A 545 -8.39 -25.27 23.20
CA ASN A 545 -8.85 -26.64 22.93
C ASN A 545 -9.75 -26.77 21.71
N HIS A 546 -10.42 -25.69 21.30
CA HIS A 546 -11.21 -25.66 20.08
C HIS A 546 -10.66 -24.54 19.19
N LEU A 547 -10.34 -24.87 17.94
CA LEU A 547 -9.72 -23.95 17.01
C LEU A 547 -10.43 -24.03 15.66
N GLU A 548 -10.89 -22.88 15.19
CA GLU A 548 -11.26 -22.67 13.79
C GLU A 548 -10.30 -21.66 13.19
N PHE A 549 -9.86 -21.92 11.96
CA PHE A 549 -9.03 -20.98 11.23
C PHE A 549 -9.37 -20.98 9.76
N HIS A 550 -9.62 -19.78 9.26
CA HIS A 550 -9.98 -19.48 7.90
C HIS A 550 -8.93 -18.53 7.32
N THR A 551 -8.41 -18.85 6.14
CA THR A 551 -7.49 -17.97 5.42
C THR A 551 -7.68 -18.13 3.92
N ALA A 552 -7.69 -17.02 3.18
CA ALA A 552 -7.63 -17.07 1.72
C ALA A 552 -6.20 -17.29 1.22
N SER A 553 -5.18 -16.92 1.99
CA SER A 553 -3.79 -17.00 1.55
C SER A 553 -2.88 -17.24 2.74
N PRO A 554 -2.19 -18.40 2.79
CA PRO A 554 -1.09 -18.62 3.70
C PRO A 554 0.02 -17.54 3.57
N GLY A 555 0.14 -16.90 2.42
CA GLY A 555 1.05 -15.75 2.23
C GLY A 555 0.67 -14.48 2.99
N ILE A 556 -0.59 -14.37 3.43
CA ILE A 556 -1.11 -13.25 4.22
C ILE A 556 -1.17 -13.64 5.70
N SER A 557 -1.81 -14.77 5.98
CA SER A 557 -1.92 -15.35 7.31
C SER A 557 -1.96 -16.87 7.19
N ALA A 558 -0.94 -17.51 7.74
CA ALA A 558 -0.77 -18.96 7.69
C ALA A 558 -1.12 -19.64 9.01
N SER A 559 -1.11 -18.91 10.14
CA SER A 559 -1.04 -19.52 11.46
C SER A 559 -2.14 -19.02 12.39
N ASN A 560 -2.61 -19.92 13.24
CA ASN A 560 -3.44 -19.60 14.39
C ASN A 560 -3.02 -20.52 15.55
N TYR A 561 -2.53 -19.95 16.65
CA TYR A 561 -2.02 -20.69 17.83
C TYR A 561 -1.04 -21.83 17.49
N TRP A 562 -1.55 -23.08 17.50
CA TRP A 562 -0.79 -24.31 17.36
C TRP A 562 -0.91 -24.95 15.97
N ILE A 563 -1.44 -24.25 14.97
CA ILE A 563 -1.44 -24.70 13.57
C ILE A 563 -0.81 -23.68 12.61
N THR A 564 -0.27 -24.19 11.51
CA THR A 564 0.13 -23.40 10.34
C THR A 564 -0.28 -24.12 9.05
N ILE A 565 -1.13 -23.49 8.23
CA ILE A 565 -1.45 -23.94 6.87
C ILE A 565 -0.26 -23.57 5.99
N GLN A 566 0.42 -24.57 5.43
CA GLN A 566 1.60 -24.36 4.60
C GLN A 566 1.24 -24.22 3.12
N GLN A 567 0.29 -25.02 2.62
CA GLN A 567 -0.09 -25.06 1.21
C GLN A 567 -1.60 -25.26 1.05
N GLN A 568 -2.17 -24.71 0.00
CA GLN A 568 -3.57 -24.89 -0.40
C GLN A 568 -3.68 -25.88 -1.55
N GLU A 569 -4.83 -26.54 -1.69
CA GLU A 569 -5.12 -27.36 -2.87
C GLU A 569 -5.48 -26.46 -4.07
N LYS A 570 -6.24 -25.39 -3.81
CA LYS A 570 -6.66 -24.34 -4.74
C LYS A 570 -6.09 -23.00 -4.21
N PRO A 571 -5.03 -22.46 -4.83
CA PRO A 571 -4.41 -21.21 -4.39
C PRO A 571 -5.41 -20.06 -4.32
N LEU A 572 -5.36 -19.27 -3.25
CA LEU A 572 -6.18 -18.06 -3.06
C LEU A 572 -7.70 -18.28 -2.94
N GLU A 573 -8.16 -19.53 -2.92
CA GLU A 573 -9.48 -19.88 -2.35
C GLU A 573 -9.40 -19.96 -0.83
N PHE A 574 -10.54 -19.88 -0.13
CA PHE A 574 -10.54 -20.04 1.32
C PHE A 574 -10.11 -21.46 1.73
N SER A 575 -9.15 -21.54 2.64
CA SER A 575 -8.85 -22.74 3.41
C SER A 575 -9.52 -22.64 4.77
N ASN A 576 -10.18 -23.72 5.19
CA ASN A 576 -10.91 -23.79 6.45
C ASN A 576 -10.44 -25.00 7.23
N VAL A 577 -10.14 -24.80 8.51
CA VAL A 577 -9.75 -25.90 9.40
C VAL A 577 -10.52 -25.78 10.71
N VAL A 578 -10.98 -26.92 11.22
CA VAL A 578 -11.71 -27.01 12.49
C VAL A 578 -11.11 -28.17 13.26
N PHE A 579 -10.61 -27.89 14.46
CA PHE A 579 -9.97 -28.89 15.30
C PHE A 579 -10.38 -28.78 16.76
N ASP A 580 -10.63 -29.93 17.37
CA ASP A 580 -10.79 -30.10 18.80
C ASP A 580 -9.61 -30.88 19.37
N ARG A 581 -9.05 -30.37 20.47
CA ARG A 581 -7.97 -30.98 21.23
C ARG A 581 -8.50 -31.51 22.55
N LYS A 582 -8.25 -32.80 22.80
CA LYS A 582 -8.50 -33.46 24.08
C LYS A 582 -7.22 -34.16 24.53
N ASN A 583 -6.59 -33.63 25.58
CA ASN A 583 -5.25 -34.04 26.02
C ASN A 583 -4.24 -33.90 24.87
N ASP A 584 -3.55 -35.00 24.53
CA ASP A 584 -2.57 -35.08 23.44
C ASP A 584 -3.20 -35.55 22.11
N THR A 585 -4.53 -35.56 21.99
CA THR A 585 -5.25 -35.92 20.75
C THR A 585 -5.89 -34.68 20.13
N ILE A 586 -5.65 -34.45 18.84
CA ILE A 586 -6.27 -33.41 18.01
C ILE A 586 -7.13 -34.12 16.96
N THR A 587 -8.41 -33.77 16.88
CA THR A 587 -9.36 -34.35 15.91
C THR A 587 -10.03 -33.23 15.13
N GLY A 588 -10.17 -33.37 13.81
CA GLY A 588 -10.80 -32.32 13.04
C GLY A 588 -10.84 -32.52 11.53
N THR A 589 -11.14 -31.44 10.82
CA THR A 589 -11.29 -31.39 9.37
C THR A 589 -10.44 -30.30 8.76
N LEU A 590 -10.08 -30.53 7.49
CA LEU A 590 -9.28 -29.65 6.66
C LEU A 590 -10.00 -29.50 5.31
N GLU A 591 -10.23 -28.28 4.89
CA GLU A 591 -10.80 -27.95 3.58
C GLU A 591 -9.83 -27.05 2.81
N ASN A 592 -9.57 -27.41 1.54
CA ASN A 592 -8.64 -26.70 0.68
C ASN A 592 -7.22 -26.56 1.29
N VAL A 593 -6.70 -27.63 1.87
CA VAL A 593 -5.37 -27.69 2.49
C VAL A 593 -4.58 -28.83 1.88
N ALA A 594 -3.42 -28.52 1.31
CA ALA A 594 -2.50 -29.50 0.75
C ALA A 594 -1.38 -29.89 1.75
N MET A 595 -0.99 -28.97 2.63
CA MET A 595 0.02 -29.21 3.67
C MET A 595 -0.27 -28.35 4.91
N VAL A 596 -0.12 -28.94 6.10
CA VAL A 596 -0.33 -28.28 7.40
C VAL A 596 0.70 -28.73 8.43
N THR A 597 1.08 -27.82 9.32
CA THR A 597 1.96 -28.07 10.46
C THR A 597 1.19 -27.91 11.77
N PHE A 598 1.31 -28.88 12.67
CA PHE A 598 0.84 -28.81 14.07
C PHE A 598 2.04 -28.55 14.98
N HIS A 599 1.95 -27.47 15.78
CA HIS A 599 3.03 -27.01 16.63
C HIS A 599 3.00 -27.63 18.04
N PHE A 600 3.29 -28.93 18.13
CA PHE A 600 3.35 -29.64 19.42
C PHE A 600 4.43 -29.08 20.35
N SER A 601 5.47 -28.45 19.81
CA SER A 601 6.49 -27.74 20.59
C SER A 601 5.89 -26.63 21.47
N LYS A 602 4.80 -26.00 21.01
CA LYS A 602 4.05 -24.98 21.76
C LYS A 602 3.01 -25.57 22.71
N LEU A 603 2.47 -26.75 22.41
CA LEU A 603 1.45 -27.42 23.23
C LEU A 603 2.02 -28.18 24.43
N GLN A 604 3.31 -28.52 24.41
CA GLN A 604 4.00 -29.23 25.50
C GLN A 604 3.30 -30.55 25.90
N PRO A 605 3.04 -31.48 24.95
CA PRO A 605 2.37 -32.74 25.26
C PRO A 605 3.17 -33.58 26.27
N VAL A 606 2.46 -34.46 26.98
CA VAL A 606 3.04 -35.37 27.98
C VAL A 606 3.53 -36.66 27.31
N GLY A 607 2.79 -37.15 26.30
CA GLY A 607 3.12 -38.34 25.52
C GLY A 607 3.40 -38.04 24.05
N ASN A 608 3.17 -39.06 23.22
CA ASN A 608 3.20 -38.94 21.76
C ASN A 608 1.82 -38.51 21.27
N PRO A 609 1.66 -37.28 20.76
CA PRO A 609 0.37 -36.78 20.36
C PRO A 609 -0.15 -37.46 19.09
N VAL A 610 -1.47 -37.40 18.93
CA VAL A 610 -2.20 -38.05 17.84
C VAL A 610 -3.04 -37.00 17.12
N VAL A 611 -2.97 -36.99 15.79
CA VAL A 611 -3.84 -36.20 14.93
C VAL A 611 -4.79 -37.13 14.18
N MET A 612 -6.10 -36.88 14.28
CA MET A 612 -7.16 -37.63 13.62
C MET A 612 -7.87 -36.73 12.60
N ILE A 613 -7.81 -37.11 11.32
CA ILE A 613 -8.45 -36.37 10.21
C ILE A 613 -9.26 -37.36 9.38
N GLY A 614 -10.60 -37.27 9.46
CA GLY A 614 -11.49 -38.30 8.93
C GLY A 614 -11.16 -39.67 9.54
N ASP A 615 -10.94 -40.67 8.70
CA ASP A 615 -10.58 -42.03 9.12
C ASP A 615 -9.07 -42.22 9.33
N GLN A 616 -8.24 -41.19 9.10
CA GLN A 616 -6.79 -41.29 9.24
C GLN A 616 -6.32 -40.88 10.64
N THR A 617 -5.39 -41.66 11.19
CA THR A 617 -4.72 -41.40 12.46
C THR A 617 -3.21 -41.29 12.22
N ILE A 618 -2.62 -40.16 12.63
CA ILE A 618 -1.20 -39.86 12.46
C ILE A 618 -0.60 -39.59 13.84
N ARG A 619 0.53 -40.23 14.15
CA ARG A 619 1.23 -40.06 15.43
C ARG A 619 2.43 -39.13 15.25
N ALA A 620 2.60 -38.22 16.20
CA ALA A 620 3.79 -37.37 16.31
C ALA A 620 4.75 -37.89 17.38
N GLU A 621 6.01 -37.49 17.28
CA GLU A 621 7.08 -37.89 18.19
C GLU A 621 7.27 -36.85 19.30
N GLY A 622 6.70 -37.13 20.48
CA GLY A 622 6.78 -36.28 21.65
C GLY A 622 6.39 -34.83 21.37
N ARG A 623 7.35 -33.91 21.52
CA ARG A 623 7.16 -32.45 21.38
C ARG A 623 7.56 -31.89 20.02
N GLN A 624 7.90 -32.74 19.05
CA GLN A 624 8.28 -32.25 17.72
C GLN A 624 7.06 -31.76 16.95
N ASP A 625 7.22 -30.67 16.21
CA ASP A 625 6.19 -30.18 15.31
C ASP A 625 5.93 -31.20 14.20
N LEU A 626 4.66 -31.43 13.89
CA LEU A 626 4.22 -32.41 12.90
C LEU A 626 3.77 -31.71 11.64
N THR A 627 4.48 -31.92 10.54
CA THR A 627 4.02 -31.47 9.22
C THR A 627 3.49 -32.66 8.44
N ILE A 628 2.29 -32.50 7.86
CA ILE A 628 1.65 -33.52 7.01
C ILE A 628 1.27 -32.92 5.67
N LYS A 629 1.38 -33.72 4.60
CA LYS A 629 1.00 -33.38 3.23
C LYS A 629 -0.04 -34.37 2.72
N LYS A 630 -0.98 -33.89 1.91
CA LYS A 630 -1.96 -34.73 1.23
C LYS A 630 -1.36 -35.28 -0.07
N VAL A 631 -1.23 -36.59 -0.18
CA VAL A 631 -0.71 -37.31 -1.35
C VAL A 631 -1.73 -38.36 -1.77
N ASN A 632 -2.21 -38.31 -3.01
CA ASN A 632 -3.23 -39.24 -3.55
C ASN A 632 -4.47 -39.39 -2.63
N GLY A 633 -4.91 -38.28 -2.03
CA GLY A 633 -6.07 -38.25 -1.12
C GLY A 633 -5.80 -38.73 0.31
N LYS A 634 -4.56 -39.09 0.68
CA LYS A 634 -4.17 -39.51 2.03
C LYS A 634 -3.17 -38.55 2.65
N TRP A 635 -3.28 -38.32 3.95
CA TRP A 635 -2.30 -37.57 4.73
C TRP A 635 -1.08 -38.41 5.12
N GLU A 636 0.10 -37.88 4.83
CA GLU A 636 1.40 -38.50 5.13
C GLU A 636 2.33 -37.49 5.82
N VAL A 637 3.22 -37.96 6.69
CA VAL A 637 4.24 -37.10 7.33
C VAL A 637 5.18 -36.58 6.26
N ALA A 638 5.45 -35.27 6.28
CA ALA A 638 6.26 -34.60 5.27
C ALA A 638 7.14 -33.52 5.90
N THR A 639 8.14 -33.08 5.14
CA THR A 639 8.93 -31.88 5.45
C THR A 639 8.57 -30.76 4.49
N LEU A 640 8.59 -29.52 4.96
CA LEU A 640 8.36 -28.35 4.10
C LEU A 640 9.46 -28.24 3.04
N ASN A 641 9.07 -28.15 1.77
CA ASN A 641 9.98 -27.86 0.66
C ASN A 641 9.86 -26.37 0.30
N THR A 642 10.90 -25.59 0.52
CA THR A 642 10.90 -24.15 0.23
C THR A 642 10.96 -23.82 -1.26
N ASP A 643 11.24 -24.80 -2.12
CA ASP A 643 11.18 -24.64 -3.57
C ASP A 643 9.73 -24.66 -4.09
N GLU A 644 8.79 -25.22 -3.32
CA GLU A 644 7.35 -25.15 -3.58
C GLU A 644 6.76 -23.83 -3.04
N LYS A 645 5.46 -23.61 -3.28
CA LYS A 645 4.68 -22.56 -2.61
C LYS A 645 4.63 -22.85 -1.11
N TYR A 646 4.78 -21.80 -0.31
CA TYR A 646 4.64 -21.84 1.14
C TYR A 646 4.40 -20.41 1.65
N PRO A 647 4.12 -20.18 2.96
CA PRO A 647 3.73 -18.86 3.45
C PRO A 647 4.67 -17.70 3.07
N ALA A 648 5.99 -17.88 3.13
CA ALA A 648 6.89 -16.76 2.78
C ALA A 648 6.96 -16.51 1.25
N ARG A 649 6.47 -17.43 0.42
CA ARG A 649 6.46 -17.34 -1.04
C ARG A 649 5.25 -18.08 -1.62
N ASN A 650 4.06 -17.48 -1.49
CA ASN A 650 2.79 -18.14 -1.85
C ASN A 650 2.30 -17.81 -3.27
N GLY A 651 2.84 -16.75 -3.90
CA GLY A 651 2.40 -16.25 -5.20
C GLY A 651 1.58 -14.96 -5.12
N GLY A 652 1.01 -14.57 -6.26
CA GLY A 652 0.34 -13.31 -6.53
C GLY A 652 1.33 -12.24 -6.99
N ILE A 653 1.03 -11.58 -8.12
CA ILE A 653 1.91 -10.54 -8.70
C ILE A 653 2.28 -9.45 -7.67
N LYS A 654 1.35 -9.07 -6.79
CA LYS A 654 1.60 -8.04 -5.77
C LYS A 654 2.70 -8.43 -4.78
N SER A 655 2.84 -9.72 -4.46
CA SER A 655 3.86 -10.21 -3.53
C SER A 655 5.29 -9.93 -4.01
N ALA A 656 5.49 -9.71 -5.32
CA ALA A 656 6.79 -9.32 -5.88
C ALA A 656 7.28 -7.97 -5.33
N PHE A 657 6.42 -7.14 -4.74
CA PHE A 657 6.78 -5.84 -4.19
C PHE A 657 6.94 -5.82 -2.66
N ASP A 658 6.88 -6.98 -1.98
CA ASP A 658 6.75 -7.06 -0.51
C ASP A 658 8.04 -7.42 0.26
N ASN A 659 9.14 -7.69 -0.42
CA ASN A 659 10.40 -8.12 0.21
C ASN A 659 11.63 -7.42 -0.39
N ARG A 660 11.98 -6.27 0.21
CA ARG A 660 13.11 -5.40 -0.15
C ARG A 660 13.31 -5.28 -1.65
N VAL A 661 12.26 -5.01 -2.39
CA VAL A 661 12.28 -5.17 -3.86
C VAL A 661 13.32 -4.29 -4.56
N VAL A 662 13.85 -4.77 -5.69
CA VAL A 662 14.64 -4.01 -6.66
C VAL A 662 13.98 -4.05 -8.04
N LEU A 663 13.90 -2.90 -8.70
CA LEU A 663 13.35 -2.77 -10.06
C LEU A 663 14.50 -2.83 -11.08
N VAL A 664 14.42 -3.74 -12.05
CA VAL A 664 15.50 -4.00 -13.02
C VAL A 664 14.98 -3.83 -14.44
N TYR A 665 15.44 -2.79 -15.14
CA TYR A 665 14.98 -2.48 -16.49
C TYR A 665 15.95 -2.94 -17.58
N ALA A 666 15.38 -3.38 -18.71
CA ALA A 666 16.10 -3.84 -19.88
C ALA A 666 16.91 -2.73 -20.56
N THR A 667 18.06 -3.10 -21.11
CA THR A 667 18.90 -2.20 -21.94
C THR A 667 19.32 -2.81 -23.28
N GLY A 668 18.95 -4.07 -23.56
CA GLY A 668 19.32 -4.78 -24.79
C GLY A 668 18.35 -4.57 -25.97
N GLY A 669 17.33 -3.73 -25.83
CA GLY A 669 16.34 -3.45 -26.87
C GLY A 669 16.76 -2.34 -27.84
N SER A 670 15.84 -1.98 -28.72
CA SER A 670 15.91 -0.75 -29.52
C SER A 670 15.85 0.50 -28.64
N ARG A 671 16.15 1.68 -29.20
CA ARG A 671 16.09 2.94 -28.45
C ARG A 671 14.72 3.18 -27.81
N GLU A 672 13.63 2.97 -28.56
CA GLU A 672 12.28 3.17 -28.04
C GLU A 672 11.94 2.18 -26.92
N GLU A 673 12.32 0.91 -27.06
CA GLU A 673 12.07 -0.11 -26.04
C GLU A 673 12.84 0.18 -24.75
N ASN A 674 14.12 0.55 -24.87
CA ASN A 674 14.96 0.89 -23.72
C ASN A 674 14.43 2.15 -23.00
N GLU A 675 14.04 3.18 -23.77
CA GLU A 675 13.43 4.40 -23.21
C GLU A 675 12.13 4.07 -22.47
N TRP A 676 11.28 3.22 -23.06
CA TRP A 676 10.00 2.85 -22.48
C TRP A 676 10.17 2.01 -21.20
N TYR A 677 10.98 0.96 -21.19
CA TYR A 677 11.15 0.12 -20.00
C TYR A 677 11.85 0.85 -18.86
N ARG A 678 12.79 1.74 -19.17
CA ARG A 678 13.38 2.64 -18.17
C ARG A 678 12.31 3.56 -17.57
N ASN A 679 11.47 4.19 -18.41
CA ASN A 679 10.38 5.02 -17.93
C ASN A 679 9.34 4.21 -17.14
N ARG A 680 9.05 2.97 -17.54
CA ARG A 680 8.09 2.11 -16.85
C ARG A 680 8.56 1.76 -15.44
N ALA A 681 9.83 1.40 -15.27
CA ALA A 681 10.40 1.16 -13.93
C ALA A 681 10.36 2.44 -13.07
N ARG A 682 10.65 3.61 -13.67
CA ARG A 682 10.52 4.90 -12.99
C ARG A 682 9.07 5.17 -12.55
N PHE A 683 8.11 5.00 -13.44
CA PHE A 683 6.70 5.23 -13.18
C PHE A 683 6.19 4.38 -12.00
N ASP A 684 6.57 3.10 -11.94
CA ASP A 684 6.21 2.25 -10.81
C ASP A 684 6.88 2.70 -9.50
N GLY A 685 8.14 3.14 -9.56
CA GLY A 685 8.83 3.76 -8.44
C GLY A 685 8.15 5.03 -7.94
N GLU A 686 7.69 5.90 -8.86
CA GLU A 686 6.94 7.12 -8.55
C GLU A 686 5.58 6.80 -7.93
N ALA A 687 4.85 5.84 -8.51
CA ALA A 687 3.56 5.38 -8.01
C ALA A 687 3.66 4.86 -6.57
N PHE A 688 4.67 4.04 -6.28
CA PHE A 688 4.89 3.52 -4.94
C PHE A 688 5.42 4.60 -3.98
N LEU A 689 6.27 5.52 -4.43
CA LEU A 689 6.67 6.68 -3.62
C LEU A 689 5.46 7.51 -3.20
N TYR A 690 4.58 7.83 -4.16
CA TYR A 690 3.40 8.65 -3.91
C TYR A 690 2.38 7.95 -3.01
N LYS A 691 2.07 6.68 -3.22
CA LYS A 691 1.06 5.95 -2.43
C LYS A 691 1.61 5.39 -1.12
N ALA A 692 2.80 4.81 -1.15
CA ALA A 692 3.34 4.00 -0.07
C ALA A 692 4.39 4.70 0.78
N ASN A 693 4.66 6.00 0.56
CA ASN A 693 5.83 6.65 1.15
C ASN A 693 7.13 5.85 0.89
N GLY A 694 7.18 5.15 -0.25
CA GLY A 694 8.18 4.13 -0.51
C GLY A 694 9.41 4.60 -1.27
N SER A 695 10.40 3.73 -1.43
CA SER A 695 11.65 4.07 -2.13
C SER A 695 12.36 2.88 -2.75
N PHE A 696 11.81 2.39 -3.86
CA PHE A 696 12.45 1.31 -4.61
C PHE A 696 13.82 1.73 -5.16
N GLU A 697 14.76 0.79 -5.10
CA GLU A 697 16.00 0.88 -5.85
C GLU A 697 15.74 0.46 -7.29
N ILE A 698 16.22 1.27 -8.25
CA ILE A 698 16.00 1.04 -9.68
C ILE A 698 17.38 0.96 -10.35
N VAL A 699 17.66 -0.15 -11.03
CA VAL A 699 18.93 -0.42 -11.70
C VAL A 699 18.72 -0.95 -13.11
N SER A 700 19.70 -0.77 -13.98
CA SER A 700 19.70 -1.46 -15.27
C SER A 700 20.00 -2.96 -15.10
N ASP A 701 19.56 -3.76 -16.06
CA ASP A 701 19.93 -5.17 -16.17
C ASP A 701 21.45 -5.41 -16.26
N GLN A 702 22.24 -4.42 -16.70
CA GLN A 702 23.71 -4.47 -16.71
C GLN A 702 24.33 -4.27 -15.33
N GLN A 703 23.68 -3.50 -14.45
CA GLN A 703 24.13 -3.25 -13.08
C GLN A 703 23.61 -4.30 -12.09
N PHE A 704 22.62 -5.09 -12.50
CA PHE A 704 22.02 -6.10 -11.64
C PHE A 704 22.98 -7.27 -11.41
N ASP A 705 23.17 -7.61 -10.13
CA ASP A 705 23.99 -8.72 -9.66
C ASP A 705 23.15 -9.57 -8.69
N PRO A 706 22.82 -10.84 -9.03
CA PRO A 706 22.07 -11.72 -8.17
C PRO A 706 22.66 -11.90 -6.76
N GLU A 707 23.98 -11.83 -6.59
CA GLU A 707 24.59 -11.98 -5.26
C GLU A 707 24.43 -10.72 -4.42
N LYS A 708 24.63 -9.54 -5.03
CA LYS A 708 24.38 -8.25 -4.36
C LYS A 708 22.92 -8.10 -3.90
N TYR A 709 21.98 -8.64 -4.68
CA TYR A 709 20.54 -8.59 -4.41
C TYR A 709 19.99 -9.93 -3.88
N LYS A 710 20.80 -10.69 -3.14
CA LYS A 710 20.40 -11.98 -2.55
C LYS A 710 19.17 -11.83 -1.65
N ASP A 711 18.23 -12.77 -1.79
CA ASP A 711 16.98 -12.86 -1.02
C ASP A 711 16.10 -11.59 -1.04
N ARG A 712 16.30 -10.72 -2.02
CA ARG A 712 15.41 -9.60 -2.35
C ARG A 712 14.50 -10.01 -3.50
N ASN A 713 13.27 -9.53 -3.49
CA ASN A 713 12.42 -9.62 -4.66
C ASN A 713 13.00 -8.79 -5.80
N VAL A 714 12.77 -9.24 -7.03
CA VAL A 714 13.25 -8.59 -8.25
C VAL A 714 12.05 -8.37 -9.16
N VAL A 715 11.84 -7.16 -9.66
CA VAL A 715 10.83 -6.91 -10.70
C VAL A 715 11.56 -6.60 -12.00
N LEU A 716 11.38 -7.47 -13.00
CA LEU A 716 11.96 -7.32 -14.31
C LEU A 716 11.04 -6.51 -15.22
N TYR A 717 11.61 -5.49 -15.85
CA TYR A 717 10.99 -4.72 -16.92
C TYR A 717 11.71 -5.07 -18.21
N GLY A 718 11.05 -5.79 -19.11
CA GLY A 718 11.66 -6.33 -20.32
C GLY A 718 11.24 -7.76 -20.58
N ASN A 719 11.70 -8.31 -21.70
CA ASN A 719 11.52 -9.72 -22.04
C ASN A 719 12.89 -10.44 -22.15
N ALA A 720 12.88 -11.75 -22.38
CA ALA A 720 14.08 -12.58 -22.34
C ALA A 720 15.13 -12.20 -23.40
N ASP A 721 14.73 -11.58 -24.52
CA ASP A 721 15.65 -11.20 -25.60
C ASP A 721 16.43 -9.92 -25.26
N ILE A 722 15.88 -9.06 -24.40
CA ILE A 722 16.39 -7.69 -24.19
C ILE A 722 16.81 -7.39 -22.75
N ASN A 723 16.41 -8.20 -21.77
CA ASN A 723 16.76 -8.02 -20.37
C ASN A 723 17.80 -9.08 -19.95
N LYS A 724 19.05 -8.65 -19.74
CA LYS A 724 20.16 -9.55 -19.38
C LYS A 724 19.97 -10.25 -18.03
N ALA A 725 19.16 -9.69 -17.13
CA ALA A 725 18.86 -10.30 -15.84
C ALA A 725 17.87 -11.47 -15.94
N TRP A 726 17.13 -11.60 -17.06
CA TRP A 726 16.06 -12.61 -17.21
C TRP A 726 16.56 -14.02 -16.90
N ASN A 727 17.57 -14.50 -17.63
CA ASN A 727 18.10 -15.86 -17.45
C ASN A 727 18.85 -16.05 -16.12
N LEU A 728 19.23 -14.97 -15.43
CA LEU A 728 19.87 -15.08 -14.12
C LEU A 728 18.88 -15.47 -13.02
N VAL A 729 17.62 -15.06 -13.14
CA VAL A 729 16.60 -15.27 -12.08
C VAL A 729 15.37 -16.07 -12.51
N LEU A 730 15.14 -16.26 -13.82
CA LEU A 730 13.97 -16.94 -14.40
C LEU A 730 14.31 -18.11 -15.35
N LYS A 731 15.52 -18.68 -15.27
CA LYS A 731 15.98 -19.74 -16.20
C LYS A 731 15.00 -20.93 -16.31
N ASP A 732 14.36 -21.31 -15.20
CA ASP A 732 13.46 -22.46 -15.09
C ASP A 732 11.97 -22.05 -15.13
N CYS A 733 11.68 -20.80 -15.50
CA CYS A 733 10.30 -20.32 -15.59
C CYS A 733 9.58 -20.99 -16.79
N PRO A 734 8.38 -21.55 -16.58
CA PRO A 734 7.60 -22.18 -17.66
C PRO A 734 6.93 -21.16 -18.59
N VAL A 735 7.05 -19.86 -18.28
CA VAL A 735 6.57 -18.74 -19.11
C VAL A 735 7.76 -18.06 -19.76
N LYS A 736 7.81 -18.07 -21.09
CA LYS A 736 8.87 -17.38 -21.85
C LYS A 736 8.26 -16.25 -22.66
N VAL A 737 8.78 -15.05 -22.45
CA VAL A 737 8.38 -13.85 -23.18
C VAL A 737 9.54 -13.42 -24.05
N GLN A 738 9.30 -13.30 -25.36
CA GLN A 738 10.28 -12.91 -26.37
C GLN A 738 9.63 -11.97 -27.38
N ARG A 739 10.41 -11.48 -28.34
CA ARG A 739 9.85 -10.68 -29.44
C ARG A 739 8.80 -11.50 -30.21
N ASN A 740 7.64 -10.89 -30.39
CA ASN A 740 6.49 -11.45 -31.09
C ASN A 740 5.88 -12.72 -30.50
N VAL A 741 6.32 -13.21 -29.34
CA VAL A 741 5.83 -14.50 -28.83
C VAL A 741 5.83 -14.58 -27.29
N ILE A 742 4.75 -15.15 -26.74
CA ILE A 742 4.69 -15.64 -25.36
C ILE A 742 4.43 -17.14 -25.42
N GLN A 743 5.37 -17.93 -24.89
CA GLN A 743 5.19 -19.36 -24.67
C GLN A 743 4.73 -19.59 -23.23
N PHE A 744 3.63 -20.32 -23.10
CA PHE A 744 2.98 -20.64 -21.83
C PHE A 744 2.70 -22.14 -21.80
N GLY A 745 3.61 -22.91 -21.20
CA GLY A 745 3.54 -24.38 -21.25
C GLY A 745 3.56 -24.88 -22.70
N ASN A 746 2.51 -25.58 -23.12
CA ASN A 746 2.34 -26.05 -24.49
C ASN A 746 1.64 -25.04 -25.42
N LYS A 747 1.13 -23.92 -24.89
CA LYS A 747 0.49 -22.87 -25.68
C LYS A 747 1.52 -21.84 -26.15
N THR A 748 1.28 -21.28 -27.32
CA THR A 748 2.09 -20.23 -27.92
C THR A 748 1.17 -19.12 -28.41
N PHE A 749 1.31 -17.93 -27.85
CA PHE A 749 0.64 -16.72 -28.32
C PHE A 749 1.62 -15.91 -29.18
N THR A 750 1.22 -15.52 -30.38
CA THR A 750 2.08 -14.80 -31.34
C THR A 750 1.49 -13.43 -31.64
N GLY A 751 2.34 -12.40 -31.69
CA GLY A 751 1.96 -11.01 -31.92
C GLY A 751 2.92 -10.04 -31.24
N ASP A 752 3.08 -8.83 -31.76
CA ASP A 752 3.87 -7.73 -31.18
C ASP A 752 3.04 -6.86 -30.21
N ASP A 753 1.77 -7.22 -30.01
CA ASP A 753 0.74 -6.52 -29.27
C ASP A 753 0.38 -7.20 -27.94
N LEU A 754 1.18 -8.19 -27.52
CA LEU A 754 0.97 -8.97 -26.29
C LEU A 754 1.75 -8.39 -25.12
N GLY A 755 1.08 -8.26 -23.98
CA GLY A 755 1.64 -7.87 -22.68
C GLY A 755 1.42 -8.95 -21.63
N THR A 756 2.23 -8.93 -20.57
CA THR A 756 2.02 -9.83 -19.43
C THR A 756 2.52 -9.25 -18.12
N PHE A 757 1.82 -9.64 -17.05
CA PHE A 757 2.29 -9.57 -15.67
C PHE A 757 2.39 -10.99 -15.12
N PHE A 758 3.48 -11.34 -14.46
CA PHE A 758 3.52 -12.57 -13.68
C PHE A 758 4.51 -12.53 -12.52
N SER A 759 4.36 -13.48 -11.61
CA SER A 759 5.31 -13.73 -10.52
C SER A 759 5.78 -15.18 -10.52
N TYR A 760 7.07 -15.40 -10.23
CA TYR A 760 7.68 -16.72 -10.19
C TYR A 760 8.80 -16.78 -9.12
N PRO A 761 9.17 -17.95 -8.58
CA PRO A 761 10.32 -18.08 -7.69
C PRO A 761 11.61 -17.50 -8.26
N ARG A 762 12.33 -16.73 -7.45
CA ARG A 762 13.67 -16.29 -7.81
C ARG A 762 14.64 -17.46 -7.68
N ALA A 763 15.31 -17.81 -8.77
CA ALA A 763 16.38 -18.79 -8.75
C ALA A 763 17.43 -18.45 -7.67
N GLY A 764 17.86 -19.45 -6.92
CA GLY A 764 18.87 -19.29 -5.86
C GLY A 764 18.38 -18.63 -4.57
N SER A 765 17.06 -18.48 -4.37
CA SER A 765 16.48 -18.02 -3.10
C SER A 765 15.31 -18.90 -2.68
N GLY A 766 15.23 -19.21 -1.39
CA GLY A 766 14.07 -19.90 -0.81
C GLY A 766 12.91 -18.95 -0.49
N VAL A 767 13.13 -17.64 -0.43
CA VAL A 767 12.15 -16.65 0.06
C VAL A 767 11.75 -15.62 -1.00
N ALA A 768 12.60 -15.34 -1.98
CA ALA A 768 12.36 -14.26 -2.92
C ALA A 768 11.54 -14.69 -4.15
N THR A 769 10.80 -13.72 -4.67
CA THR A 769 9.96 -13.79 -5.86
C THR A 769 10.48 -12.84 -6.94
N VAL A 770 10.36 -13.24 -8.20
CA VAL A 770 10.54 -12.39 -9.37
C VAL A 770 9.17 -11.95 -9.86
N GLY A 771 8.91 -10.66 -9.94
CA GLY A 771 7.80 -10.08 -10.69
C GLY A 771 8.26 -9.73 -12.11
N VAL A 772 7.36 -9.80 -13.08
CA VAL A 772 7.65 -9.47 -14.48
C VAL A 772 6.59 -8.52 -15.03
N VAL A 773 7.07 -7.45 -15.68
CA VAL A 773 6.29 -6.55 -16.52
C VAL A 773 6.92 -6.59 -17.91
N ALA A 774 6.30 -7.33 -18.83
CA ALA A 774 6.89 -7.63 -20.13
C ALA A 774 5.89 -7.47 -21.27
N GLY A 775 6.42 -7.35 -22.49
CA GLY A 775 5.64 -7.31 -23.72
C GLY A 775 6.46 -7.86 -24.88
N THR A 776 5.77 -8.28 -25.93
CA THR A 776 6.37 -8.92 -27.12
C THR A 776 6.78 -7.91 -28.20
N GLY A 777 6.31 -6.66 -28.09
CA GLY A 777 6.62 -5.54 -28.97
C GLY A 777 6.10 -4.23 -28.38
N ILE A 778 6.31 -3.11 -29.09
CA ILE A 778 5.98 -1.76 -28.57
C ILE A 778 4.51 -1.63 -28.15
N ARG A 779 3.58 -2.22 -28.91
CA ARG A 779 2.15 -2.18 -28.62
C ARG A 779 1.84 -2.94 -27.32
N GLY A 780 2.33 -4.18 -27.21
CA GLY A 780 2.13 -5.03 -26.05
C GLY A 780 2.80 -4.49 -24.78
N MET A 781 3.97 -3.86 -24.90
CA MET A 781 4.62 -3.14 -23.79
C MET A 781 3.70 -2.02 -23.27
N LYS A 782 3.23 -1.14 -24.16
CA LYS A 782 2.36 -0.01 -23.81
C LYS A 782 0.99 -0.47 -23.28
N ALA A 783 0.54 -1.67 -23.61
CA ALA A 783 -0.67 -2.27 -23.01
C ALA A 783 -0.58 -2.41 -21.47
N ALA A 784 0.64 -2.52 -20.92
CA ALA A 784 0.86 -2.63 -19.48
C ALA A 784 0.76 -1.28 -18.71
N TYR A 785 0.24 -0.21 -19.32
CA TYR A 785 0.20 1.13 -18.71
C TYR A 785 -0.56 1.22 -17.39
N ALA A 786 -1.62 0.43 -17.21
CA ALA A 786 -2.58 0.63 -16.13
C ALA A 786 -1.99 0.60 -14.70
N ASN A 787 -0.87 -0.11 -14.45
CA ASN A 787 -0.24 -0.20 -13.11
C ASN A 787 -1.27 -0.51 -12.00
N ASP A 788 -2.16 -1.46 -12.28
CA ASP A 788 -3.31 -1.75 -11.41
C ASP A 788 -2.90 -2.55 -10.16
N TYR A 789 -1.69 -3.10 -10.10
CA TYR A 789 -1.20 -3.85 -8.93
C TYR A 789 -1.00 -3.00 -7.67
N PHE A 790 -0.82 -1.67 -7.78
CA PHE A 790 -0.77 -0.77 -6.62
C PHE A 790 -2.15 -0.19 -6.23
N SER A 791 -3.24 -0.83 -6.64
CA SER A 791 -4.60 -0.51 -6.18
C SER A 791 -4.98 -1.37 -4.97
N GLY A 792 -5.58 -0.76 -3.95
CA GLY A 792 -5.91 -1.40 -2.67
C GLY A 792 -7.07 -2.41 -2.71
N VAL A 793 -7.68 -2.66 -3.87
CA VAL A 793 -8.78 -3.64 -4.03
C VAL A 793 -8.63 -4.44 -5.34
N SER A 794 -7.50 -4.34 -6.04
CA SER A 794 -7.29 -5.13 -7.26
C SER A 794 -6.91 -6.56 -6.95
N GLY A 795 -7.45 -7.51 -7.70
CA GLY A 795 -7.04 -8.90 -7.65
C GLY A 795 -6.22 -9.21 -8.88
N LEU A 796 -4.97 -9.61 -8.69
CA LEU A 796 -4.10 -10.07 -9.78
C LEU A 796 -3.53 -11.45 -9.42
N PRO A 797 -3.72 -12.45 -10.28
CA PRO A 797 -3.28 -13.81 -10.01
C PRO A 797 -1.76 -13.95 -10.20
N ASP A 798 -1.22 -15.17 -10.26
CA ASP A 798 0.23 -15.35 -10.50
C ASP A 798 0.64 -14.94 -11.91
N LEU A 799 -0.28 -15.05 -12.88
CA LEU A 799 -0.05 -14.78 -14.30
C LEU A 799 -1.27 -14.09 -14.92
N LEU A 800 -1.01 -13.06 -15.71
CA LEU A 800 -1.97 -12.43 -16.61
C LEU A 800 -1.28 -12.19 -17.97
N ILE A 801 -1.85 -12.71 -19.05
CA ILE A 801 -1.43 -12.45 -20.44
C ILE A 801 -2.57 -11.76 -21.15
N PHE A 802 -2.28 -10.70 -21.89
CA PHE A 802 -3.29 -9.88 -22.55
C PHE A 802 -2.75 -9.32 -23.86
N ASN A 803 -3.66 -8.95 -24.77
CA ASN A 803 -3.34 -8.17 -25.96
C ASN A 803 -3.53 -6.67 -25.70
N THR A 804 -3.24 -5.83 -26.69
CA THR A 804 -3.33 -4.37 -26.54
C THR A 804 -4.77 -3.88 -26.34
N ASP A 805 -5.75 -4.61 -26.86
CA ASP A 805 -7.18 -4.29 -26.69
C ASP A 805 -7.67 -4.50 -25.26
N TYR A 806 -6.89 -5.12 -24.36
CA TYR A 806 -7.15 -5.10 -22.92
C TYR A 806 -7.40 -3.69 -22.35
N LEU A 807 -6.65 -2.69 -22.82
CA LEU A 807 -6.84 -1.29 -22.40
C LEU A 807 -8.18 -0.70 -22.87
N LYS A 808 -8.80 -1.31 -23.89
CA LYS A 808 -10.05 -0.87 -24.48
C LYS A 808 -11.20 -1.74 -23.99
N GLU A 809 -11.17 -3.04 -24.24
CA GLU A 809 -12.29 -3.96 -24.00
C GLU A 809 -12.30 -4.58 -22.59
N GLY A 810 -11.18 -4.56 -21.87
CA GLY A 810 -11.09 -5.15 -20.52
C GLY A 810 -10.89 -6.66 -20.59
N PHE A 811 -11.88 -7.44 -20.11
CA PHE A 811 -11.78 -8.91 -20.02
C PHE A 811 -11.54 -9.58 -21.38
N ASP A 812 -12.21 -9.12 -22.44
CA ASP A 812 -12.04 -9.65 -23.81
C ASP A 812 -10.62 -9.48 -24.37
N GLY A 813 -9.77 -8.66 -23.74
CA GLY A 813 -8.36 -8.51 -24.11
C GLY A 813 -7.42 -9.44 -23.34
N ILE A 814 -7.92 -10.22 -22.36
CA ILE A 814 -7.14 -11.20 -21.60
C ILE A 814 -7.09 -12.51 -22.42
N LEU A 815 -5.91 -13.12 -22.50
CA LEU A 815 -5.69 -14.38 -23.23
C LEU A 815 -5.40 -15.55 -22.28
N ALA A 816 -4.84 -15.25 -21.11
CA ALA A 816 -4.61 -16.23 -20.05
C ALA A 816 -4.58 -15.55 -18.69
N SER A 817 -5.14 -16.21 -17.67
CA SER A 817 -4.99 -15.79 -16.28
C SER A 817 -5.04 -16.98 -15.32
N GLY A 818 -4.35 -16.89 -14.17
CA GLY A 818 -4.46 -17.92 -13.14
C GLY A 818 -3.23 -18.12 -12.28
N PHE A 819 -3.19 -19.26 -11.60
CA PHE A 819 -2.21 -19.57 -10.56
C PHE A 819 -1.38 -20.78 -10.93
N PHE A 820 -0.08 -20.73 -10.61
CA PHE A 820 0.75 -21.92 -10.67
C PHE A 820 0.34 -22.91 -9.58
N ASN A 821 0.62 -24.19 -9.80
CA ASN A 821 0.50 -25.23 -8.79
C ASN A 821 1.49 -25.00 -7.63
N ASN A 822 1.40 -25.81 -6.57
CA ASN A 822 2.32 -25.71 -5.43
C ASN A 822 3.79 -25.95 -5.83
N ASP A 823 4.07 -26.74 -6.86
CA ASP A 823 5.41 -26.95 -7.41
C ASP A 823 5.80 -25.91 -8.47
N TRP A 824 5.05 -24.81 -8.58
CA TRP A 824 5.22 -23.74 -9.56
C TRP A 824 5.02 -24.14 -11.03
N THR A 825 4.49 -25.34 -11.29
CA THR A 825 4.14 -25.76 -12.65
C THR A 825 2.83 -25.13 -13.13
N ILE A 826 2.65 -25.10 -14.45
CA ILE A 826 1.37 -24.74 -15.08
C ILE A 826 0.42 -25.93 -14.91
N GLY A 827 -0.79 -25.68 -14.41
CA GLY A 827 -1.76 -26.72 -14.09
C GLY A 827 -3.21 -26.29 -14.21
N GLU A 828 -4.08 -26.97 -13.45
CA GLU A 828 -5.54 -26.86 -13.53
C GLU A 828 -6.11 -25.52 -13.03
N HIS A 829 -5.30 -24.68 -12.40
CA HIS A 829 -5.70 -23.35 -11.90
C HIS A 829 -5.43 -22.23 -12.90
N MET A 830 -5.23 -22.57 -14.17
CA MET A 830 -4.99 -21.64 -15.27
C MET A 830 -6.18 -21.63 -16.23
N VAL A 831 -6.62 -20.42 -16.58
CA VAL A 831 -7.66 -20.15 -17.57
C VAL A 831 -6.99 -19.58 -18.81
N THR A 832 -7.45 -20.01 -19.98
CA THR A 832 -6.92 -19.58 -21.26
C THR A 832 -8.03 -19.59 -22.29
N ASP A 833 -8.06 -18.57 -23.15
CA ASP A 833 -8.91 -18.55 -24.34
C ASP A 833 -8.39 -19.47 -25.46
#